data_AF-A0A518DY78-F1
#
_entry.id   AF-A0A518DY78-F1
#
_cell.length_a   1.000
_cell.length_b   1.000
_cell.length_c   1.000
_cell.angle_alpha   90.00
_cell.angle_beta   90.00
_cell.angle_gamma   90.00
#
_symmetry.space_group_name_H-M   'P 1'
#
loop_
_entity.id
_entity.type
_entity.pdbx_description
1 polymer ?
#
loop_
_entity_poly.entity_id
_entity_poly.type
_entity_poly.pdbx_seq_one_letter_code
_entity_poly.pdbx_strand_id
1 'polypeptide(L)'
;MSIDQYQFCPCGSGKKIKFCCGKQVLPELEKIVRAIEGDQRFVALNHLNAALAKSGDLACLLNLKIQVQLQLDQHDAATETVKLYVEKHPDDLAALAFALLLALPAQDLRAMIDAMQDMCERLAEQKTVNYQVEQAMATMAEVAIEMRHFMLARGCLLWTLHLLQSEEASGRFRQFEQSPIPLVLKDHPIAGVFSDDESWAEELAELANLAVFGAWRKAAAEGEKLAEKYPGQAPILFALARWYSFVEDERAAAAWRNAADLPQNSHDDAVECEAIAQLVAEDQPDMAERFDVMKYVYPIKDMERLTETLIASPRTLAQPEGEGMADRPAKGVYALFNKEHSAVENPTAADLAYSLAIVELYGKTTEQEARLELHVVRDHLYEQRLQAVQEIAGEWLEEPAEPVVAAQVKASLSSMYFPPHIPPTLPEEQQMDLARDYERRLYFDLWANYPRALFGGKTAREAAADPSLQRAVLGAILLLESESDSEVDANELRRELNLPTREPFDWDASMDTSLIRPIQLRLVKTDQPSIEDLGRLFVKAAMTGDGVGVEHLGKGYLLREEESPNLPRLVVHRIMSQVSPLAEKVEHLRKGRDLAAAAGQPIGSWLLDEAVVQIQLGDGDEFKRLLDAIVARHLNEPGIREGVASLMQSLGFTGGGRPGAAPPAAVAGDPAAANKLWTPDAPEESAPSGESKLWVPGMD
;
A
#
# COMPACT_ATOMS: atom_id res chain seq x y z
N MET A 1 27.00 20.65 26.99
CA MET A 1 26.85 22.13 27.06
C MET A 1 25.96 22.48 28.26
N SER A 2 25.99 23.72 28.79
CA SER A 2 25.10 24.11 29.89
C SER A 2 23.70 24.44 29.35
N ILE A 3 22.65 23.84 29.92
CA ILE A 3 21.26 24.13 29.55
C ILE A 3 20.91 25.57 30.00
N ASP A 4 20.46 26.40 29.07
CA ASP A 4 20.02 27.77 29.35
C ASP A 4 18.51 27.82 29.58
N GLN A 5 18.07 28.64 30.55
CA GLN A 5 16.67 28.89 30.86
C GLN A 5 15.84 29.43 29.68
N TYR A 6 16.51 29.96 28.64
CA TYR A 6 15.90 30.46 27.41
C TYR A 6 15.78 29.41 26.29
N GLN A 7 16.33 28.21 26.48
CA GLN A 7 16.09 27.08 25.58
C GLN A 7 14.65 26.60 25.69
N PHE A 8 14.15 25.96 24.63
CA PHE A 8 12.83 25.35 24.62
C PHE A 8 12.76 24.22 25.64
N CYS A 9 11.60 24.10 26.29
CA CYS A 9 11.38 23.09 27.31
C CYS A 9 11.36 21.70 26.67
N PRO A 10 12.09 20.71 27.23
CA PRO A 10 12.07 19.33 26.74
C PRO A 10 10.71 18.65 26.76
N CYS A 11 9.70 19.22 27.43
CA CYS A 11 8.34 18.68 27.39
C CYS A 11 7.64 18.86 26.03
N GLY A 12 8.20 19.67 25.11
CA GLY A 12 7.63 19.86 23.77
C GLY A 12 6.52 20.91 23.70
N SER A 13 6.28 21.70 24.75
CA SER A 13 5.23 22.73 24.79
C SER A 13 5.48 24.00 23.95
N GLY A 14 6.60 24.07 23.21
CA GLY A 14 7.03 25.28 22.49
C GLY A 14 7.43 26.47 23.38
N LYS A 15 7.31 26.35 24.71
CA LYS A 15 7.68 27.41 25.67
C LYS A 15 9.13 27.26 26.13
N LYS A 16 9.78 28.37 26.46
CA LYS A 16 11.11 28.36 27.09
C LYS A 16 11.03 27.74 28.49
N ILE A 17 12.08 27.05 28.95
CA ILE A 17 12.11 26.34 30.25
C ILE A 17 11.61 27.23 31.40
N LYS A 18 12.07 28.49 31.47
CA LYS A 18 11.65 29.42 32.53
C LYS A 18 10.15 29.73 32.57
N PHE A 19 9.44 29.56 31.46
CA PHE A 19 8.00 29.84 31.30
C PHE A 19 7.15 28.56 31.24
N CYS A 20 7.79 27.40 31.33
CA CYS A 20 7.13 26.09 31.32
C CYS A 20 7.35 25.39 32.67
N CYS A 21 8.36 24.54 32.80
CA CYS A 21 8.66 23.80 34.03
C CYS A 21 9.47 24.60 35.07
N GLY A 22 9.86 25.83 34.74
CA GLY A 22 10.48 26.78 35.66
C GLY A 22 11.99 26.62 35.81
N LYS A 23 12.66 27.66 36.30
CA LYS A 23 14.14 27.70 36.39
C LYS A 23 14.72 26.72 37.42
N GLN A 24 13.90 26.26 38.35
CA GLN A 24 14.32 25.45 39.50
C GLN A 24 14.76 24.04 39.08
N VAL A 25 14.26 23.55 37.94
CA VAL A 25 14.58 22.20 37.44
C VAL A 25 15.88 22.14 36.62
N LEU A 26 16.46 23.29 36.23
CA LEU A 26 17.66 23.37 35.39
C LEU A 26 18.85 22.53 35.88
N PRO A 27 19.21 22.53 37.18
CA PRO A 27 20.36 21.75 37.65
C PRO A 27 20.16 20.24 37.52
N GLU A 28 18.93 19.75 37.63
CA GLU A 28 18.64 18.32 37.45
C GLU A 28 18.56 17.98 35.96
N LEU A 29 17.93 18.82 35.13
CA LEU A 29 17.91 18.65 33.67
C LEU A 29 19.31 18.56 33.08
N GLU A 30 20.25 19.40 33.53
CA GLU A 30 21.62 19.39 33.02
C GLU A 30 22.33 18.05 33.31
N LYS A 31 22.09 17.45 34.48
CA LYS A 31 22.63 16.12 34.81
C LYS A 31 22.01 15.03 33.94
N ILE A 32 20.68 15.08 33.77
CA ILE A 32 19.92 14.09 32.99
C ILE A 32 20.37 14.12 31.54
N VAL A 33 20.38 15.30 30.91
CA VAL A 33 20.80 15.45 29.50
C VAL A 33 22.23 15.02 29.29
N ARG A 34 23.17 15.37 30.19
CA ARG A 34 24.55 14.86 30.10
C ARG A 34 24.65 13.34 30.19
N ALA A 35 23.83 12.70 31.03
CA ALA A 35 23.79 11.25 31.11
C ALA A 35 23.21 10.63 29.82
N ILE A 36 22.20 11.27 29.21
CA ILE A 36 21.64 10.84 27.92
C ILE A 36 22.68 11.02 26.79
N GLU A 37 23.31 12.19 26.69
CA GLU A 37 24.37 12.45 25.69
C GLU A 37 25.57 11.50 25.86
N GLY A 38 25.87 11.10 27.10
CA GLY A 38 26.94 10.14 27.42
C GLY A 38 26.55 8.66 27.31
N ASP A 39 25.40 8.35 26.73
CA ASP A 39 24.83 7.00 26.58
C ASP A 39 24.61 6.21 27.89
N GLN A 40 24.43 6.92 29.01
CA GLN A 40 24.24 6.34 30.34
C GLN A 40 22.76 6.30 30.72
N ARG A 41 21.95 5.52 30.01
CA ARG A 41 20.47 5.46 30.17
C ARG A 41 20.00 5.08 31.57
N PHE A 42 20.62 4.08 32.20
CA PHE A 42 20.29 3.72 33.59
C PHE A 42 20.60 4.84 34.61
N VAL A 43 21.70 5.58 34.39
CA VAL A 43 22.07 6.71 35.24
C VAL A 43 21.09 7.86 35.05
N ALA A 44 20.72 8.15 33.80
CA ALA A 44 19.69 9.13 33.48
C ALA A 44 18.36 8.80 34.16
N LEU A 45 17.92 7.53 34.12
CA LEU A 45 16.69 7.09 34.77
C LEU A 45 16.71 7.28 36.29
N ASN A 46 17.85 6.98 36.94
CA ASN A 46 18.03 7.23 38.37
C ASN A 46 17.95 8.73 38.71
N HIS A 47 18.59 9.58 37.89
CA HIS A 47 18.50 11.04 38.06
C HIS A 47 17.07 11.55 37.85
N LEU A 48 16.35 11.02 36.87
CA LEU A 48 14.94 11.35 36.62
C LEU A 48 14.03 10.99 37.79
N ASN A 49 14.16 9.78 38.34
CA ASN A 49 13.38 9.35 39.51
C ASN A 49 13.65 10.23 40.74
N ALA A 50 14.91 10.59 40.99
CA ALA A 50 15.26 11.52 42.07
C ALA A 50 14.72 12.94 41.83
N ALA A 51 14.76 13.42 40.59
CA ALA A 51 14.26 14.73 40.22
C ALA A 51 12.74 14.84 40.37
N LEU A 52 11.99 13.80 39.97
CA LEU A 52 10.54 13.70 40.14
C LEU A 52 10.15 13.67 41.62
N ALA A 53 10.85 12.89 42.45
CA ALA A 53 10.60 12.85 43.89
C ALA A 53 10.82 14.21 44.58
N LYS A 54 11.74 15.03 44.06
CA LYS A 54 12.09 16.35 44.61
C LYS A 54 11.24 17.50 44.08
N SER A 55 10.93 17.47 42.78
CA SER A 55 10.35 18.62 42.06
C SER A 55 8.88 18.39 41.66
N GLY A 56 8.33 17.21 41.95
CA GLY A 56 7.00 16.79 41.54
C GLY A 56 6.95 16.29 40.10
N ASP A 57 5.74 15.99 39.66
CA ASP A 57 5.40 15.41 38.35
C ASP A 57 5.49 16.46 37.22
N LEU A 58 6.65 17.08 37.03
CA LEU A 58 6.86 18.08 35.97
C LEU A 58 6.87 17.42 34.58
N ALA A 59 6.15 18.01 33.62
CA ALA A 59 6.01 17.50 32.26
C ALA A 59 7.36 17.17 31.57
N CYS A 60 8.37 18.05 31.71
CA CYS A 60 9.68 17.79 31.10
C CYS A 60 10.41 16.58 31.67
N LEU A 61 10.20 16.27 32.96
CA LEU A 61 10.82 15.12 33.61
C LEU A 61 10.07 13.83 33.26
N LEU A 62 8.73 13.87 33.20
CA LEU A 62 7.92 12.73 32.77
C LEU A 62 8.21 12.36 31.32
N ASN A 63 8.25 13.33 30.41
CA ASN A 63 8.59 13.13 29.00
C ASN A 63 9.97 12.44 28.85
N LEU A 64 11.02 13.00 29.46
CA LEU A 64 12.37 12.42 29.41
C LEU A 64 12.43 11.01 30.04
N LYS A 65 11.65 10.77 31.11
CA LYS A 65 11.58 9.45 31.74
C LYS A 65 10.99 8.40 30.80
N ILE A 66 9.91 8.72 30.11
CA ILE A 66 9.30 7.82 29.12
C ILE A 66 10.30 7.46 28.03
N GLN A 67 10.96 8.48 27.44
CA GLN A 67 11.96 8.25 26.39
C GLN A 67 13.10 7.32 26.85
N VAL A 68 13.64 7.56 28.05
CA VAL A 68 14.72 6.71 28.60
C VAL A 68 14.23 5.30 28.92
N GLN A 69 12.99 5.14 29.40
CA GLN A 69 12.41 3.81 29.64
C GLN A 69 12.21 3.03 28.33
N LEU A 70 11.72 3.68 27.27
CA LEU A 70 11.58 3.07 25.95
C LEU A 70 12.94 2.66 25.36
N GLN A 71 13.97 3.50 25.50
CA GLN A 71 15.35 3.17 25.08
C GLN A 71 16.01 2.04 25.89
N LEU A 72 15.41 1.66 27.02
CA LEU A 72 15.84 0.54 27.87
C LEU A 72 14.91 -0.68 27.70
N ASP A 73 14.01 -0.67 26.71
CA ASP A 73 12.99 -1.69 26.47
C ASP A 73 12.06 -1.95 27.67
N GLN A 74 11.85 -0.94 28.54
CA GLN A 74 11.01 -1.02 29.73
C GLN A 74 9.56 -0.59 29.45
N HIS A 75 8.87 -1.29 28.54
CA HIS A 75 7.53 -0.92 28.05
C HIS A 75 6.46 -0.81 29.16
N ASP A 76 6.42 -1.75 30.11
CA ASP A 76 5.45 -1.70 31.23
C ASP A 76 5.65 -0.45 32.11
N ALA A 77 6.91 -0.14 32.41
CA ALA A 77 7.25 1.02 33.23
C ALA A 77 7.02 2.35 32.51
N ALA A 78 7.23 2.37 31.18
CA ALA A 78 6.86 3.49 30.33
C ALA A 78 5.34 3.71 30.33
N THR A 79 4.56 2.64 30.21
CA THR A 79 3.09 2.66 30.25
C THR A 79 2.55 3.31 31.53
N GLU A 80 3.06 2.90 32.69
CA GLU A 80 2.66 3.52 33.97
C GLU A 80 3.08 5.00 34.06
N THR A 81 4.22 5.37 33.48
CA THR A 81 4.68 6.76 33.45
C THR A 81 3.84 7.62 32.51
N VAL A 82 3.39 7.08 31.37
CA VAL A 82 2.49 7.75 30.43
C VAL A 82 1.12 7.98 31.06
N LYS A 83 0.56 6.97 31.74
CA LYS A 83 -0.71 7.13 32.49
C LYS A 83 -0.64 8.29 33.49
N LEU A 84 0.45 8.35 34.26
CA LEU A 84 0.70 9.45 35.19
C LEU A 84 0.85 10.80 34.46
N TYR A 85 1.54 10.81 33.30
CA TYR A 85 1.73 12.02 32.52
C TYR A 85 0.40 12.58 32.00
N VAL A 86 -0.45 11.75 31.40
CA VAL A 86 -1.79 12.14 30.94
C VAL A 86 -2.66 12.60 32.11
N GLU A 87 -2.61 11.92 33.27
CA GLU A 87 -3.37 12.33 34.45
C GLU A 87 -2.98 13.74 34.95
N LYS A 88 -1.67 14.05 34.98
CA LYS A 88 -1.15 15.31 35.51
C LYS A 88 -1.17 16.45 34.50
N HIS A 89 -1.03 16.13 33.22
CA HIS A 89 -0.93 17.08 32.11
C HIS A 89 -1.80 16.63 30.93
N PRO A 90 -3.13 16.57 31.09
CA PRO A 90 -4.06 16.00 30.08
C PRO A 90 -4.04 16.74 28.74
N ASP A 91 -3.59 17.99 28.74
CA ASP A 91 -3.55 18.87 27.58
C ASP A 91 -2.18 18.94 26.88
N ASP A 92 -1.17 18.24 27.42
CA ASP A 92 0.19 18.25 26.87
C ASP A 92 0.29 17.29 25.68
N LEU A 93 0.66 17.81 24.51
CA LEU A 93 0.70 17.04 23.27
C LEU A 93 1.66 15.86 23.31
N ALA A 94 2.77 15.96 24.04
CA ALA A 94 3.69 14.83 24.18
C ALA A 94 3.07 13.71 25.01
N ALA A 95 2.28 14.04 26.04
CA ALA A 95 1.56 13.06 26.84
C ALA A 95 0.52 12.30 26.00
N LEU A 96 -0.28 13.02 25.21
CA LEU A 96 -1.28 12.44 24.31
C LEU A 96 -0.63 11.57 23.22
N ALA A 97 0.46 12.04 22.62
CA ALA A 97 1.19 11.27 21.61
C ALA A 97 1.79 9.97 22.17
N PHE A 98 2.38 10.01 23.37
CA PHE A 98 2.86 8.78 24.02
C PHE A 98 1.72 7.83 24.39
N ALA A 99 0.56 8.35 24.80
CA ALA A 99 -0.61 7.53 25.08
C ALA A 99 -1.10 6.81 23.82
N LEU A 100 -1.14 7.48 22.67
CA LEU A 100 -1.43 6.87 21.38
C LEU A 100 -0.40 5.78 21.04
N LEU A 101 0.90 6.10 21.06
CA LEU A 101 1.97 5.16 20.72
C LEU A 101 1.93 3.87 21.56
N LEU A 102 1.60 3.96 22.85
CA LEU A 102 1.49 2.80 23.73
C LEU A 102 0.16 2.04 23.59
N ALA A 103 -0.87 2.66 23.00
CA ALA A 103 -2.14 2.00 22.68
C ALA A 103 -2.08 1.24 21.35
N LEU A 104 -1.20 1.65 20.41
CA LEU A 104 -1.08 1.03 19.08
C LEU A 104 -0.93 -0.52 19.10
N PRO A 105 -0.15 -1.14 19.99
CA PRO A 105 0.00 -2.60 20.02
C PRO A 105 -1.29 -3.37 20.31
N ALA A 106 -2.31 -2.74 20.89
CA ALA A 106 -3.60 -3.38 21.16
C ALA A 106 -4.45 -3.55 19.89
N GLN A 107 -4.11 -2.84 18.80
CA GLN A 107 -4.80 -2.89 17.50
C GLN A 107 -6.33 -2.64 17.55
N ASP A 108 -6.82 -1.94 18.58
CA ASP A 108 -8.20 -1.42 18.60
C ASP A 108 -8.27 -0.14 17.78
N LEU A 109 -8.60 -0.28 16.49
CA LEU A 109 -8.60 0.82 15.54
C LEU A 109 -9.44 2.01 15.98
N ARG A 110 -10.62 1.76 16.56
CA ARG A 110 -11.53 2.84 16.96
C ARG A 110 -10.91 3.64 18.11
N ALA A 111 -10.39 2.96 19.12
CA ALA A 111 -9.71 3.62 20.24
C ALA A 111 -8.46 4.38 19.77
N MET A 112 -7.71 3.85 18.81
CA MET A 112 -6.54 4.52 18.22
C MET A 112 -6.93 5.80 17.48
N ILE A 113 -7.96 5.74 16.62
CA ILE A 113 -8.47 6.92 15.90
C ILE A 113 -8.98 7.96 16.88
N ASP A 114 -9.73 7.58 17.91
CA ASP A 114 -10.27 8.52 18.89
C ASP A 114 -9.15 9.23 19.67
N ALA A 115 -8.12 8.49 20.12
CA ALA A 115 -6.95 9.07 20.80
C ALA A 115 -6.14 9.98 19.86
N MET A 116 -5.97 9.59 18.59
CA MET A 116 -5.32 10.41 17.57
C MET A 116 -6.09 11.71 17.33
N GLN A 117 -7.42 11.65 17.21
CA GLN A 117 -8.25 12.82 16.99
C GLN A 117 -8.26 13.76 18.20
N ASP A 118 -8.30 13.24 19.44
CA ASP A 118 -8.16 14.07 20.65
C ASP A 118 -6.82 14.85 20.64
N MET A 119 -5.72 14.16 20.27
CA MET A 119 -4.40 14.79 20.12
C MET A 119 -4.40 15.86 19.02
N CYS A 120 -4.92 15.54 17.82
CA CYS A 120 -4.94 16.45 16.68
C CYS A 120 -5.84 17.68 16.91
N GLU A 121 -6.97 17.52 17.59
CA GLU A 121 -7.84 18.62 17.99
C GLU A 121 -7.12 19.59 18.94
N ARG A 122 -6.35 19.04 19.90
CA ARG A 122 -5.51 19.88 20.78
C ARG A 122 -4.35 20.52 20.03
N LEU A 123 -3.78 19.83 19.04
CA LEU A 123 -2.74 20.39 18.20
C LEU A 123 -3.25 21.57 17.38
N ALA A 124 -4.46 21.49 16.82
CA ALA A 124 -5.06 22.58 16.06
C ALA A 124 -5.20 23.88 16.88
N GLU A 125 -5.37 23.75 18.21
CA GLU A 125 -5.41 24.88 19.14
C GLU A 125 -4.01 25.43 19.47
N GLN A 126 -3.03 24.56 19.70
CA GLN A 126 -1.68 24.95 20.15
C GLN A 126 -0.73 25.31 19.00
N LYS A 127 -0.98 24.79 17.79
CA LYS A 127 -0.20 25.01 16.56
C LYS A 127 1.30 24.79 16.74
N THR A 128 1.67 23.86 17.63
CA THR A 128 3.06 23.52 17.94
C THR A 128 3.23 22.03 17.81
N VAL A 129 3.90 21.59 16.76
CA VAL A 129 4.24 20.18 16.54
C VAL A 129 5.49 19.85 17.34
N ASN A 130 5.46 18.75 18.08
CA ASN A 130 6.64 18.19 18.72
C ASN A 130 6.97 16.83 18.09
N TYR A 131 8.18 16.34 18.34
CA TYR A 131 8.67 15.10 17.76
C TYR A 131 7.80 13.88 18.11
N GLN A 132 7.20 13.84 19.31
CA GLN A 132 6.32 12.74 19.71
C GLN A 132 5.04 12.70 18.85
N VAL A 133 4.44 13.86 18.54
CA VAL A 133 3.27 13.94 17.66
C VAL A 133 3.62 13.46 16.24
N GLU A 134 4.76 13.88 15.72
CA GLU A 134 5.28 13.40 14.43
C GLU A 134 5.42 11.87 14.42
N GLN A 135 6.10 11.30 15.41
CA GLN A 135 6.26 9.86 15.53
C GLN A 135 4.91 9.15 15.62
N ALA A 136 3.99 9.66 16.45
CA ALA A 136 2.67 9.05 16.64
C ALA A 136 1.86 9.03 15.34
N MET A 137 1.87 10.12 14.56
CA MET A 137 1.20 10.17 13.26
C MET A 137 1.84 9.25 12.23
N ALA A 138 3.18 9.18 12.19
CA ALA A 138 3.90 8.30 11.27
C ALA A 138 3.66 6.81 11.58
N THR A 139 3.70 6.41 12.87
CA THR A 139 3.40 5.05 13.28
C THR A 139 1.92 4.71 13.11
N MET A 140 1.01 5.66 13.32
CA MET A 140 -0.41 5.46 13.01
C MET A 140 -0.63 5.16 11.52
N ALA A 141 0.11 5.84 10.63
CA ALA A 141 0.06 5.53 9.21
C ALA A 141 0.54 4.10 8.90
N GLU A 142 1.65 3.68 9.51
CA GLU A 142 2.19 2.31 9.36
C GLU A 142 1.18 1.25 9.83
N VAL A 143 0.61 1.42 11.02
CA VAL A 143 -0.43 0.51 11.55
C VAL A 143 -1.67 0.50 10.66
N ALA A 144 -2.10 1.66 10.16
CA ALA A 144 -3.24 1.74 9.24
C ALA A 144 -2.95 1.02 7.90
N ILE A 145 -1.71 1.07 7.38
CA ILE A 145 -1.30 0.29 6.20
C ILE A 145 -1.37 -1.21 6.49
N GLU A 146 -0.82 -1.67 7.61
CA GLU A 146 -0.83 -3.09 8.02
C GLU A 146 -2.27 -3.61 8.18
N MET A 147 -3.15 -2.79 8.76
CA MET A 147 -4.57 -3.10 8.92
C MET A 147 -5.40 -2.85 7.64
N ARG A 148 -4.78 -2.36 6.56
CA ARG A 148 -5.39 -2.04 5.25
C ARG A 148 -6.45 -0.92 5.27
N HIS A 149 -6.36 0.02 6.22
CA HIS A 149 -7.15 1.25 6.26
C HIS A 149 -6.44 2.37 5.49
N PHE A 150 -6.46 2.25 4.15
CA PHE A 150 -5.61 3.06 3.28
C PHE A 150 -5.94 4.55 3.28
N MET A 151 -7.22 4.92 3.50
CA MET A 151 -7.60 6.34 3.55
C MET A 151 -7.09 7.03 4.81
N LEU A 152 -7.24 6.39 5.97
CA LEU A 152 -6.62 6.83 7.22
C LEU A 152 -5.09 6.93 7.09
N ALA A 153 -4.44 5.89 6.56
CA ALA A 153 -2.99 5.88 6.34
C ALA A 153 -2.54 7.07 5.47
N ARG A 154 -3.24 7.27 4.33
CA ARG A 154 -2.96 8.37 3.42
C ARG A 154 -3.15 9.73 4.07
N GLY A 155 -4.21 9.92 4.86
CA GLY A 155 -4.44 11.14 5.63
C GLY A 155 -3.29 11.46 6.58
N CYS A 156 -2.80 10.47 7.32
CA CYS A 156 -1.66 10.61 8.22
C CYS A 156 -0.35 10.94 7.48
N LEU A 157 -0.11 10.31 6.31
CA LEU A 157 1.09 10.59 5.51
C LEU A 157 1.04 11.96 4.82
N LEU A 158 -0.14 12.40 4.36
CA LEU A 158 -0.32 13.76 3.84
C LEU A 158 -0.08 14.81 4.94
N TRP A 159 -0.53 14.52 6.16
CA TRP A 159 -0.27 15.38 7.31
C TRP A 159 1.23 15.49 7.61
N THR A 160 1.97 14.37 7.63
CA THR A 160 3.41 14.40 7.89
C THR A 160 4.16 15.11 6.77
N LEU A 161 3.79 14.85 5.52
CA LEU A 161 4.34 15.55 4.36
C LEU A 161 4.16 17.07 4.46
N HIS A 162 2.93 17.52 4.75
CA HIS A 162 2.60 18.94 4.77
C HIS A 162 3.30 19.71 5.91
N LEU A 163 3.33 19.13 7.12
CA LEU A 163 3.85 19.83 8.30
C LEU A 163 5.36 19.70 8.49
N LEU A 164 5.96 18.57 8.11
CA LEU A 164 7.39 18.32 8.35
C LEU A 164 8.25 18.78 7.17
N GLN A 165 7.74 18.67 5.95
CA GLN A 165 8.45 19.01 4.71
C GLN A 165 9.87 18.41 4.65
N SER A 166 10.01 17.18 5.15
CA SER A 166 11.27 16.45 5.19
C SER A 166 11.37 15.44 4.05
N GLU A 167 12.60 15.11 3.65
CA GLU A 167 12.87 14.04 2.67
C GLU A 167 12.35 12.69 3.16
N GLU A 168 12.41 12.43 4.47
CA GLU A 168 11.89 11.20 5.06
C GLU A 168 10.37 11.11 4.92
N ALA A 169 9.62 12.17 5.25
CA ALA A 169 8.16 12.19 5.08
C ALA A 169 7.78 12.06 3.59
N SER A 170 8.51 12.74 2.71
CA SER A 170 8.34 12.64 1.26
C SER A 170 8.59 11.23 0.74
N GLY A 171 9.63 10.56 1.25
CA GLY A 171 9.97 9.18 0.90
C GLY A 171 8.89 8.19 1.34
N ARG A 172 8.38 8.32 2.58
CA ARG A 172 7.29 7.47 3.10
C ARG A 172 6.00 7.65 2.30
N PHE A 173 5.60 8.89 2.02
CA PHE A 173 4.41 9.16 1.21
C PHE A 173 4.56 8.59 -0.20
N ARG A 174 5.72 8.78 -0.84
CA ARG A 174 6.01 8.19 -2.16
C ARG A 174 5.93 6.67 -2.16
N GLN A 175 6.51 6.02 -1.16
CA GLN A 175 6.44 4.56 -1.02
C GLN A 175 4.99 4.06 -0.92
N PHE A 176 4.16 4.77 -0.15
CA PHE A 176 2.73 4.47 -0.05
C PHE A 176 2.00 4.69 -1.38
N GLU A 177 2.24 5.81 -2.06
CA GLU A 177 1.62 6.11 -3.36
C GLU A 177 2.06 5.13 -4.47
N GLN A 178 3.24 4.53 -4.37
CA GLN A 178 3.73 3.49 -5.29
C GLN A 178 3.27 2.07 -4.91
N SER A 179 2.64 1.89 -3.75
CA SER A 179 2.13 0.60 -3.32
C SER A 179 0.90 0.16 -4.16
N PRO A 180 0.59 -1.15 -4.23
CA PRO A 180 -0.52 -1.69 -5.01
C PRO A 180 -1.89 -1.45 -4.32
N ILE A 181 -2.17 -0.20 -3.95
CA ILE A 181 -3.49 0.25 -3.53
C ILE A 181 -4.27 0.79 -4.75
N PRO A 182 -5.62 0.74 -4.75
CA PRO A 182 -6.41 1.24 -5.86
C PRO A 182 -6.07 2.71 -6.19
N LEU A 183 -5.72 2.98 -7.45
CA LEU A 183 -5.48 4.33 -8.00
C LEU A 183 -6.57 5.35 -7.65
N VAL A 184 -7.84 4.95 -7.56
CA VAL A 184 -8.93 5.86 -7.17
C VAL A 184 -8.77 6.43 -5.74
N LEU A 185 -8.00 5.77 -4.85
CA LEU A 185 -7.69 6.29 -3.51
C LEU A 185 -6.47 7.22 -3.49
N LYS A 186 -5.63 7.14 -4.52
CA LYS A 186 -4.45 8.00 -4.73
C LYS A 186 -4.84 9.39 -5.25
N ASP A 187 -6.13 9.65 -5.32
CA ASP A 187 -6.66 10.84 -5.95
C ASP A 187 -6.44 12.13 -5.13
N HIS A 188 -6.29 13.23 -5.85
CA HIS A 188 -6.23 14.59 -5.32
C HIS A 188 -7.55 15.30 -5.66
N PRO A 189 -7.99 16.31 -4.87
CA PRO A 189 -9.37 16.77 -4.88
C PRO A 189 -9.98 16.93 -6.27
N ILE A 190 -11.21 16.42 -6.39
CA ILE A 190 -12.08 16.61 -7.55
C ILE A 190 -12.23 18.11 -7.76
N ALA A 191 -11.54 18.61 -8.78
CA ALA A 191 -11.65 19.99 -9.21
C ALA A 191 -12.99 20.15 -9.92
N GLY A 192 -14.04 20.38 -9.13
CA GLY A 192 -15.25 20.95 -9.66
C GLY A 192 -14.98 22.39 -10.09
N VAL A 193 -15.55 22.81 -11.22
CA VAL A 193 -15.72 24.24 -11.50
C VAL A 193 -16.53 24.82 -10.33
N PHE A 194 -15.87 25.56 -9.46
CA PHE A 194 -16.52 26.20 -8.32
C PHE A 194 -17.40 27.34 -8.85
N SER A 195 -18.60 27.50 -8.28
CA SER A 195 -19.42 28.68 -8.58
C SER A 195 -18.69 29.94 -8.14
N ASP A 196 -18.90 31.05 -8.86
CA ASP A 196 -18.42 32.38 -8.45
C ASP A 196 -18.96 32.84 -7.06
N ASP A 197 -19.94 32.13 -6.50
CA ASP A 197 -20.45 32.33 -5.15
C ASP A 197 -19.50 31.68 -4.12
N GLU A 198 -18.59 32.50 -3.60
CA GLU A 198 -17.64 32.15 -2.54
C GLU A 198 -18.17 32.42 -1.12
N SER A 199 -19.49 32.60 -0.93
CA SER A 199 -20.07 32.93 0.39
C SER A 199 -19.79 31.89 1.50
N TRP A 200 -19.44 30.66 1.11
CA TRP A 200 -19.02 29.58 2.00
C TRP A 200 -17.49 29.44 2.15
N ALA A 201 -16.68 30.15 1.35
CA ALA A 201 -15.25 29.89 1.19
C ALA A 201 -14.45 30.20 2.47
N GLU A 202 -14.74 31.30 3.15
CA GLU A 202 -14.06 31.67 4.40
C GLU A 202 -14.35 30.64 5.50
N GLU A 203 -15.62 30.23 5.65
CA GLU A 203 -16.03 29.20 6.62
C GLU A 203 -15.38 27.84 6.28
N LEU A 204 -15.33 27.44 5.00
CA LEU A 204 -14.65 26.21 4.60
C LEU A 204 -13.14 26.27 4.83
N ALA A 205 -12.50 27.43 4.60
CA ALA A 205 -11.07 27.63 4.84
C ALA A 205 -10.74 27.51 6.35
N GLU A 206 -11.63 27.96 7.24
CA GLU A 206 -11.49 27.73 8.68
C GLU A 206 -11.53 26.24 9.03
N LEU A 207 -12.42 25.47 8.40
CA LEU A 207 -12.48 24.01 8.59
C LEU A 207 -11.27 23.29 7.99
N ALA A 208 -10.82 23.72 6.81
CA ALA A 208 -9.61 23.20 6.18
C ALA A 208 -8.38 23.41 7.07
N ASN A 209 -8.29 24.55 7.78
CA ASN A 209 -7.24 24.80 8.77
C ASN A 209 -7.26 23.78 9.92
N LEU A 210 -8.44 23.33 10.37
CA LEU A 210 -8.53 22.23 11.35
C LEU A 210 -7.99 20.92 10.77
N ALA A 211 -8.40 20.61 9.54
CA ALA A 211 -8.00 19.39 8.84
C ALA A 211 -6.50 19.33 8.53
N VAL A 212 -5.84 20.47 8.28
CA VAL A 212 -4.37 20.58 8.13
C VAL A 212 -3.64 20.07 9.38
N PHE A 213 -4.20 20.29 10.57
CA PHE A 213 -3.66 19.77 11.82
C PHE A 213 -4.14 18.35 12.17
N GLY A 214 -4.87 17.69 11.25
CA GLY A 214 -5.33 16.31 11.43
C GLY A 214 -6.62 16.20 12.25
N ALA A 215 -7.24 17.32 12.64
CA ALA A 215 -8.48 17.36 13.44
C ALA A 215 -9.73 17.08 12.57
N TRP A 216 -9.69 15.99 11.80
CA TRP A 216 -10.69 15.63 10.80
C TRP A 216 -12.07 15.33 11.40
N ARG A 217 -12.13 14.73 12.59
CA ARG A 217 -13.38 14.46 13.31
C ARG A 217 -14.12 15.76 13.61
N LYS A 218 -13.41 16.76 14.12
CA LYS A 218 -13.95 18.10 14.39
C LYS A 218 -14.29 18.85 13.10
N ALA A 219 -13.42 18.78 12.09
CA ALA A 219 -13.67 19.39 10.78
C ALA A 219 -14.93 18.81 10.13
N ALA A 220 -15.14 17.49 10.19
CA ALA A 220 -16.34 16.82 9.68
C ALA A 220 -17.61 17.26 10.42
N ALA A 221 -17.61 17.29 11.75
CA ALA A 221 -18.77 17.70 12.53
C ALA A 221 -19.20 19.16 12.27
N GLU A 222 -18.26 20.08 12.09
CA GLU A 222 -18.59 21.47 11.70
C GLU A 222 -18.90 21.57 10.19
N GLY A 223 -18.29 20.73 9.36
CA GLY A 223 -18.55 20.61 7.93
C GLY A 223 -19.96 20.14 7.61
N GLU A 224 -20.56 19.26 8.43
CA GLU A 224 -21.98 18.89 8.33
C GLU A 224 -22.88 20.12 8.45
N LYS A 225 -22.64 20.96 9.46
CA LYS A 225 -23.42 22.19 9.66
C LYS A 225 -23.24 23.16 8.50
N LEU A 226 -22.03 23.23 7.94
CA LEU A 226 -21.75 24.03 6.76
C LEU A 226 -22.48 23.50 5.53
N ALA A 227 -22.53 22.18 5.35
CA ALA A 227 -23.27 21.53 4.27
C ALA A 227 -24.79 21.72 4.40
N GLU A 228 -25.32 21.74 5.62
CA GLU A 228 -26.73 22.08 5.87
C GLU A 228 -27.04 23.54 5.55
N LYS A 229 -26.11 24.45 5.87
CA LYS A 229 -26.23 25.89 5.62
C LYS A 229 -26.13 26.22 4.12
N TYR A 230 -25.22 25.54 3.42
CA TYR A 230 -24.97 25.72 1.98
C TYR A 230 -25.08 24.37 1.25
N PRO A 231 -26.31 23.87 1.02
CA PRO A 231 -26.52 22.57 0.40
C PRO A 231 -26.07 22.54 -1.06
N GLY A 232 -25.54 21.39 -1.49
CA GLY A 232 -25.16 21.14 -2.89
C GLY A 232 -23.83 21.75 -3.33
N GLN A 233 -23.04 22.30 -2.40
CA GLN A 233 -21.72 22.86 -2.72
C GLN A 233 -20.67 21.75 -2.80
N ALA A 234 -20.12 21.52 -4.00
CA ALA A 234 -19.08 20.51 -4.27
C ALA A 234 -17.93 20.52 -3.26
N PRO A 235 -17.20 21.64 -3.05
CA PRO A 235 -16.03 21.63 -2.19
C PRO A 235 -16.34 21.24 -0.75
N ILE A 236 -17.53 21.59 -0.24
CA ILE A 236 -17.97 21.20 1.10
C ILE A 236 -18.23 19.69 1.16
N LEU A 237 -18.98 19.14 0.18
CA LEU A 237 -19.32 17.71 0.18
C LEU A 237 -18.08 16.81 -0.01
N PHE A 238 -17.14 17.20 -0.88
CA PHE A 238 -15.90 16.47 -1.07
C PHE A 238 -14.97 16.54 0.15
N ALA A 239 -14.87 17.72 0.79
CA ALA A 239 -14.09 17.86 2.02
C ALA A 239 -14.68 16.96 3.12
N LEU A 240 -16.00 16.97 3.29
CA LEU A 240 -16.69 16.16 4.29
C LEU A 240 -16.49 14.66 4.04
N ALA A 241 -16.66 14.19 2.80
CA ALA A 241 -16.45 12.79 2.43
C ALA A 241 -15.03 12.33 2.74
N ARG A 242 -14.03 13.18 2.43
CA ARG A 242 -12.62 12.89 2.74
C ARG A 242 -12.35 12.84 4.24
N TRP A 243 -12.85 13.82 5.01
CA TRP A 243 -12.62 13.85 6.45
C TRP A 243 -13.24 12.64 7.15
N TYR A 244 -14.43 12.20 6.72
CA TYR A 244 -14.99 10.93 7.20
C TYR A 244 -14.12 9.73 6.85
N SER A 245 -13.62 9.65 5.61
CA SER A 245 -12.71 8.58 5.21
C SER A 245 -11.41 8.56 6.03
N PHE A 246 -10.86 9.72 6.39
CA PHE A 246 -9.63 9.80 7.19
C PHE A 246 -9.81 9.39 8.66
N VAL A 247 -11.04 9.25 9.16
CA VAL A 247 -11.32 8.79 10.53
C VAL A 247 -12.18 7.53 10.56
N GLU A 248 -12.29 6.82 9.42
CA GLU A 248 -13.07 5.59 9.27
C GLU A 248 -14.51 5.73 9.82
N ASP A 249 -15.15 6.88 9.56
CA ASP A 249 -16.52 7.14 9.99
C ASP A 249 -17.51 6.35 9.12
N GLU A 250 -18.54 5.77 9.73
CA GLU A 250 -19.58 5.01 9.04
C GLU A 250 -20.27 5.83 7.93
N ARG A 251 -20.33 7.15 8.09
CA ARG A 251 -20.95 8.08 7.12
C ARG A 251 -20.12 8.29 5.85
N ALA A 252 -18.85 7.85 5.80
CA ALA A 252 -17.95 8.10 4.67
C ALA A 252 -18.54 7.66 3.32
N ALA A 253 -19.04 6.43 3.23
CA ALA A 253 -19.61 5.90 1.99
C ALA A 253 -20.83 6.71 1.52
N ALA A 254 -21.71 7.10 2.44
CA ALA A 254 -22.87 7.92 2.14
C ALA A 254 -22.47 9.33 1.68
N ALA A 255 -21.44 9.92 2.30
CA ALA A 255 -20.93 11.23 1.91
C ALA A 255 -20.35 11.22 0.49
N TRP A 256 -19.59 10.18 0.11
CA TRP A 256 -19.12 10.01 -1.27
C TRP A 256 -20.26 9.84 -2.28
N ARG A 257 -21.30 9.06 -1.95
CA ARG A 257 -22.49 8.92 -2.81
C ARG A 257 -23.27 10.23 -2.95
N ASN A 258 -23.40 10.99 -1.87
CA ASN A 258 -24.00 12.32 -1.91
C ASN A 258 -23.19 13.28 -2.79
N ALA A 259 -21.86 13.22 -2.72
CA ALA A 259 -20.99 13.99 -3.60
C ALA A 259 -21.12 13.53 -5.06
N ALA A 260 -21.34 12.23 -5.32
CA ALA A 260 -21.56 11.68 -6.66
C ALA A 260 -22.84 12.25 -7.34
N ASP A 261 -23.87 12.57 -6.55
CA ASP A 261 -25.17 13.08 -7.03
C ASP A 261 -25.18 14.58 -7.38
N LEU A 262 -24.03 15.26 -7.25
CA LEU A 262 -23.90 16.66 -7.62
C LEU A 262 -24.16 16.88 -9.12
N PRO A 263 -25.06 17.81 -9.52
CA PRO A 263 -25.43 18.01 -10.93
C PRO A 263 -24.28 18.44 -11.85
N GLN A 264 -23.25 19.06 -11.30
CA GLN A 264 -22.06 19.53 -12.01
C GLN A 264 -21.04 18.41 -12.30
N ASN A 265 -21.19 17.25 -11.67
CA ASN A 265 -20.30 16.13 -11.91
C ASN A 265 -20.48 15.63 -13.34
N SER A 266 -19.36 15.34 -14.01
CA SER A 266 -19.42 14.47 -15.18
C SER A 266 -19.88 13.07 -14.76
N HIS A 267 -20.29 12.28 -15.73
CA HIS A 267 -20.61 10.87 -15.50
C HIS A 267 -19.45 10.13 -14.82
N ASP A 268 -18.21 10.38 -15.27
CA ASP A 268 -17.02 9.73 -14.72
C ASP A 268 -16.71 10.18 -13.29
N ASP A 269 -16.93 11.46 -12.96
CA ASP A 269 -16.79 11.95 -11.57
C ASP A 269 -17.75 11.23 -10.61
N ALA A 270 -19.00 11.01 -11.05
CA ALA A 270 -19.98 10.29 -10.25
C ALA A 270 -19.61 8.81 -10.07
N VAL A 271 -19.04 8.18 -11.10
CA VAL A 271 -18.54 6.79 -11.04
C VAL A 271 -17.33 6.67 -10.13
N GLU A 272 -16.39 7.61 -10.19
CA GLU A 272 -15.22 7.66 -9.31
C GLU A 272 -15.62 7.81 -7.84
N CYS A 273 -16.55 8.72 -7.54
CA CYS A 273 -17.13 8.85 -6.20
C CYS A 273 -17.77 7.54 -5.71
N GLU A 274 -18.52 6.85 -6.57
CA GLU A 274 -19.13 5.56 -6.23
C GLU A 274 -18.08 4.47 -5.99
N ALA A 275 -17.00 4.43 -6.77
CA ALA A 275 -15.89 3.49 -6.56
C ALA A 275 -15.21 3.71 -5.20
N ILE A 276 -14.94 4.96 -4.83
CA ILE A 276 -14.40 5.30 -3.50
C ILE A 276 -15.40 4.92 -2.40
N ALA A 277 -16.70 5.20 -2.59
CA ALA A 277 -17.75 4.84 -1.65
C ALA A 277 -17.80 3.31 -1.39
N GLN A 278 -17.57 2.50 -2.41
CA GLN A 278 -17.50 1.04 -2.29
C GLN A 278 -16.29 0.60 -1.48
N LEU A 279 -15.10 1.15 -1.76
CA LEU A 279 -13.88 0.82 -1.02
C LEU A 279 -14.01 1.14 0.47
N VAL A 280 -14.46 2.36 0.81
CA VAL A 280 -14.60 2.77 2.22
C VAL A 280 -15.73 2.02 2.93
N ALA A 281 -16.75 1.55 2.21
CA ALA A 281 -17.78 0.69 2.78
C ALA A 281 -17.28 -0.74 3.06
N GLU A 282 -16.37 -1.27 2.23
CA GLU A 282 -15.77 -2.60 2.43
C GLU A 282 -14.84 -2.67 3.66
N ASP A 283 -14.35 -1.53 4.14
CA ASP A 283 -13.54 -1.44 5.36
C ASP A 283 -14.39 -1.43 6.65
N GLN A 284 -15.69 -1.10 6.53
CA GLN A 284 -16.61 -1.01 7.66
C GLN A 284 -17.20 -2.39 8.04
N PRO A 285 -17.07 -2.86 9.30
CA PRO A 285 -17.53 -4.19 9.71
C PRO A 285 -19.01 -4.49 9.44
N ASP A 286 -19.89 -3.48 9.61
CA ASP A 286 -21.34 -3.66 9.49
C ASP A 286 -21.84 -3.54 8.04
N MET A 287 -21.02 -2.99 7.13
CA MET A 287 -21.39 -2.75 5.73
C MET A 287 -20.66 -3.68 4.76
N ALA A 288 -19.51 -4.22 5.15
CA ALA A 288 -18.71 -5.11 4.34
C ALA A 288 -19.36 -6.50 4.23
N GLU A 289 -19.57 -6.97 3.00
CA GLU A 289 -19.90 -8.37 2.77
C GLU A 289 -18.67 -9.23 3.11
N ARG A 290 -18.81 -10.10 4.12
CA ARG A 290 -17.75 -10.99 4.60
C ARG A 290 -18.19 -12.43 4.47
N PHE A 291 -17.27 -13.28 4.04
CA PHE A 291 -17.45 -14.72 4.02
C PHE A 291 -16.64 -15.36 5.14
N ASP A 292 -17.28 -16.27 5.87
CA ASP A 292 -16.59 -17.10 6.86
C ASP A 292 -15.59 -18.02 6.15
N VAL A 293 -14.37 -18.06 6.68
CA VAL A 293 -13.39 -19.09 6.34
C VAL A 293 -13.59 -20.24 7.30
N MET A 294 -14.19 -21.31 6.81
CA MET A 294 -14.44 -22.52 7.57
C MET A 294 -13.18 -23.38 7.58
N LYS A 295 -12.76 -23.80 8.78
CA LYS A 295 -11.70 -24.80 8.96
C LYS A 295 -12.33 -26.16 9.22
N TYR A 296 -12.02 -27.10 8.33
CA TYR A 296 -12.34 -28.51 8.49
C TYR A 296 -11.09 -29.28 8.90
N VAL A 297 -11.28 -30.19 9.87
CA VAL A 297 -10.23 -31.10 10.32
C VAL A 297 -10.71 -32.53 10.12
N TYR A 298 -10.15 -33.20 9.13
CA TYR A 298 -10.45 -34.58 8.80
C TYR A 298 -9.41 -35.50 9.45
N PRO A 299 -9.80 -36.44 10.33
CA PRO A 299 -8.90 -37.50 10.76
C PRO A 299 -8.50 -38.38 9.57
N ILE A 300 -7.23 -38.79 9.52
CA ILE A 300 -6.70 -39.60 8.41
C ILE A 300 -6.66 -41.08 8.82
N LYS A 301 -7.30 -41.95 8.04
CA LYS A 301 -7.29 -43.41 8.22
C LYS A 301 -5.92 -44.01 7.90
N ASP A 302 -5.33 -43.57 6.78
CA ASP A 302 -4.04 -44.05 6.28
C ASP A 302 -3.29 -42.91 5.57
N MET A 303 -2.22 -42.43 6.20
CA MET A 303 -1.43 -41.29 5.72
C MET A 303 -0.66 -41.62 4.44
N GLU A 304 -0.08 -42.81 4.35
CA GLU A 304 0.71 -43.20 3.19
C GLU A 304 -0.19 -43.31 1.96
N ARG A 305 -1.35 -43.96 2.10
CA ARG A 305 -2.34 -44.08 1.03
C ARG A 305 -2.96 -42.77 0.61
N LEU A 306 -3.28 -41.89 1.57
CA LEU A 306 -3.78 -40.55 1.25
C LEU A 306 -2.73 -39.76 0.45
N THR A 307 -1.48 -39.78 0.90
CA THR A 307 -0.37 -39.10 0.22
C THR A 307 -0.15 -39.65 -1.19
N GLU A 308 -0.15 -40.99 -1.36
CA GLU A 308 -0.09 -41.64 -2.67
C GLU A 308 -1.25 -41.19 -3.58
N THR A 309 -2.47 -41.12 -3.04
CA THR A 309 -3.68 -40.70 -3.78
C THR A 309 -3.59 -39.24 -4.23
N LEU A 310 -3.15 -38.34 -3.35
CA LEU A 310 -2.95 -36.92 -3.66
C LEU A 310 -1.80 -36.68 -4.64
N ILE A 311 -0.76 -37.52 -4.65
CA ILE A 311 0.32 -37.41 -5.63
C ILE A 311 -0.11 -37.98 -7.00
N ALA A 312 -0.88 -39.07 -7.01
CA ALA A 312 -1.28 -39.75 -8.24
C ALA A 312 -2.46 -39.09 -8.96
N SER A 313 -3.26 -38.27 -8.26
CA SER A 313 -4.45 -37.65 -8.85
C SER A 313 -4.08 -36.54 -9.85
N PRO A 314 -4.65 -36.54 -11.06
CA PRO A 314 -4.47 -35.46 -12.03
C PRO A 314 -5.24 -34.18 -11.66
N ARG A 315 -5.97 -34.18 -10.54
CA ARG A 315 -6.69 -33.02 -10.00
C ARG A 315 -5.98 -32.40 -8.81
N THR A 316 -4.72 -32.76 -8.55
CA THR A 316 -3.94 -32.27 -7.42
C THR A 316 -2.51 -31.94 -7.84
N LEU A 317 -1.93 -30.92 -7.20
CA LEU A 317 -0.53 -30.56 -7.37
C LEU A 317 0.09 -30.17 -6.04
N ALA A 318 1.24 -30.76 -5.71
CA ALA A 318 2.00 -30.38 -4.54
C ALA A 318 2.45 -28.92 -4.66
N GLN A 319 2.23 -28.15 -3.61
CA GLN A 319 2.69 -26.77 -3.51
C GLN A 319 4.03 -26.74 -2.78
N PRO A 320 4.93 -25.80 -3.12
CA PRO A 320 6.07 -25.52 -2.27
C PRO A 320 5.56 -25.19 -0.85
N GLU A 321 6.28 -25.64 0.18
CA GLU A 321 5.96 -25.27 1.56
C GLU A 321 5.98 -23.74 1.66
N GLY A 322 4.81 -23.14 1.78
CA GLY A 322 4.69 -21.71 2.07
C GLY A 322 5.05 -21.46 3.53
N GLU A 323 5.48 -20.22 3.83
CA GLU A 323 5.55 -19.73 5.21
C GLU A 323 4.13 -19.64 5.77
N GLY A 324 3.64 -20.73 6.37
CA GLY A 324 2.35 -20.76 7.05
C GLY A 324 2.42 -20.15 8.44
N MET A 325 1.35 -19.48 8.87
CA MET A 325 1.08 -19.04 10.27
C MET A 325 0.90 -20.21 11.26
N ALA A 326 1.11 -21.46 10.84
CA ALA A 326 1.00 -22.61 11.71
C ALA A 326 2.26 -22.76 12.57
N ASP A 327 2.09 -23.03 13.87
CA ASP A 327 3.18 -23.30 14.83
C ASP A 327 4.11 -24.45 14.40
N ARG A 328 3.72 -25.26 13.40
CA ARG A 328 4.49 -26.40 12.87
C ARG A 328 4.27 -26.55 11.35
N PRO A 329 5.30 -26.92 10.59
CA PRO A 329 5.18 -27.12 9.15
C PRO A 329 4.32 -28.35 8.83
N ALA A 330 3.47 -28.23 7.81
CA ALA A 330 2.72 -29.34 7.24
C ALA A 330 3.69 -30.37 6.62
N LYS A 331 3.32 -31.65 6.63
CA LYS A 331 4.06 -32.72 5.93
C LYS A 331 3.91 -32.66 4.41
N GLY A 332 2.89 -31.97 3.93
CA GLY A 332 2.61 -31.77 2.52
C GLY A 332 1.45 -30.81 2.34
N VAL A 333 1.56 -29.96 1.32
CA VAL A 333 0.55 -28.99 0.92
C VAL A 333 0.16 -29.29 -0.52
N TYR A 334 -1.15 -29.40 -0.78
CA TYR A 334 -1.66 -29.76 -2.10
C TYR A 334 -2.75 -28.80 -2.53
N ALA A 335 -2.63 -28.26 -3.74
CA ALA A 335 -3.74 -27.57 -4.41
C ALA A 335 -4.66 -28.61 -5.06
N LEU A 336 -5.97 -28.43 -4.91
CA LEU A 336 -7.01 -29.25 -5.50
C LEU A 336 -7.69 -28.47 -6.62
N PHE A 337 -7.86 -29.08 -7.79
CA PHE A 337 -8.39 -28.41 -8.97
C PHE A 337 -9.82 -28.82 -9.30
N ASN A 338 -10.54 -27.89 -9.97
CA ASN A 338 -11.91 -28.11 -10.43
C ASN A 338 -12.03 -29.24 -11.47
N LYS A 339 -10.96 -29.52 -12.21
CA LYS A 339 -10.83 -30.60 -13.19
C LYS A 339 -9.38 -31.06 -13.30
N GLU A 340 -9.12 -32.06 -14.15
CA GLU A 340 -7.76 -32.52 -14.40
C GLU A 340 -6.90 -31.38 -14.95
N HIS A 341 -5.70 -31.22 -14.40
CA HIS A 341 -4.71 -30.22 -14.84
C HIS A 341 -3.74 -30.76 -15.89
N SER A 342 -3.93 -32.02 -16.30
CA SER A 342 -3.08 -32.75 -17.25
C SER A 342 -2.90 -31.97 -18.56
N ALA A 343 -1.71 -32.11 -19.17
CA ALA A 343 -1.31 -31.35 -20.33
C ALA A 343 -2.25 -31.61 -21.53
N VAL A 344 -3.14 -30.65 -21.79
CA VAL A 344 -3.85 -30.55 -23.06
C VAL A 344 -2.86 -30.01 -24.10
N GLU A 345 -2.82 -30.62 -25.28
CA GLU A 345 -1.97 -30.14 -26.37
C GLU A 345 -2.57 -28.83 -26.91
N ASN A 346 -1.85 -27.72 -26.73
CA ASN A 346 -2.31 -26.34 -27.02
C ASN A 346 -3.61 -25.97 -26.27
N PRO A 347 -3.56 -25.78 -24.94
CA PRO A 347 -4.74 -25.47 -24.15
C PRO A 347 -5.30 -24.08 -24.52
N THR A 348 -6.60 -23.88 -24.32
CA THR A 348 -7.24 -22.56 -24.25
C THR A 348 -7.51 -22.17 -22.79
N ALA A 349 -7.85 -20.92 -22.51
CA ALA A 349 -8.25 -20.48 -21.16
C ALA A 349 -9.47 -21.23 -20.60
N ALA A 350 -10.34 -21.76 -21.45
CA ALA A 350 -11.45 -22.62 -21.03
C ALA A 350 -10.95 -24.00 -20.55
N ASP A 351 -9.85 -24.49 -21.11
CA ASP A 351 -9.24 -25.78 -20.82
C ASP A 351 -8.42 -25.79 -19.53
N LEU A 352 -7.96 -24.62 -19.06
CA LEU A 352 -7.20 -24.52 -17.82
C LEU A 352 -8.02 -24.95 -16.60
N ALA A 353 -7.40 -25.78 -15.76
CA ALA A 353 -7.90 -26.10 -14.43
C ALA A 353 -7.59 -24.93 -13.49
N TYR A 354 -8.44 -24.66 -12.51
CA TYR A 354 -8.21 -23.63 -11.50
C TYR A 354 -8.31 -24.22 -10.10
N SER A 355 -7.51 -23.65 -9.18
CA SER A 355 -7.46 -24.11 -7.81
C SER A 355 -8.81 -23.85 -7.11
N LEU A 356 -9.40 -24.92 -6.59
CA LEU A 356 -10.60 -24.88 -5.74
C LEU A 356 -10.24 -24.69 -4.28
N ALA A 357 -9.21 -25.37 -3.81
CA ALA A 357 -8.82 -25.38 -2.41
C ALA A 357 -7.34 -25.75 -2.24
N ILE A 358 -6.78 -25.38 -1.11
CA ILE A 358 -5.49 -25.89 -0.63
C ILE A 358 -5.77 -26.76 0.60
N VAL A 359 -5.15 -27.94 0.63
CA VAL A 359 -5.22 -28.84 1.79
C VAL A 359 -3.83 -29.07 2.36
N GLU A 360 -3.77 -29.19 3.68
CA GLU A 360 -2.54 -29.39 4.42
C GLU A 360 -2.58 -30.72 5.17
N LEU A 361 -1.53 -31.53 5.02
CA LEU A 361 -1.39 -32.81 5.70
C LEU A 361 -0.53 -32.66 6.96
N TYR A 362 -1.06 -33.09 8.09
CA TYR A 362 -0.32 -33.12 9.35
C TYR A 362 -0.15 -34.56 9.84
N GLY A 363 1.09 -34.92 10.17
CA GLY A 363 1.41 -36.22 10.74
C GLY A 363 0.97 -36.36 12.20
N LYS A 364 0.91 -37.61 12.67
CA LYS A 364 0.68 -37.91 14.08
C LYS A 364 1.82 -37.38 14.95
N THR A 365 1.46 -36.77 16.08
CA THR A 365 2.38 -36.32 17.14
C THR A 365 1.93 -36.90 18.49
N THR A 366 2.64 -36.58 19.58
CA THR A 366 2.24 -36.98 20.94
C THR A 366 0.93 -36.33 21.40
N GLU A 367 0.55 -35.20 20.82
CA GLU A 367 -0.59 -34.38 21.26
C GLU A 367 -1.77 -34.42 20.28
N GLN A 368 -1.51 -34.76 19.01
CA GLN A 368 -2.50 -34.69 17.93
C GLN A 368 -2.39 -35.88 17.00
N GLU A 369 -3.54 -36.43 16.59
CA GLU A 369 -3.63 -37.46 15.56
C GLU A 369 -3.31 -36.92 14.16
N ALA A 370 -3.03 -37.84 13.23
CA ALA A 370 -2.82 -37.49 11.83
C ALA A 370 -4.12 -36.94 11.22
N ARG A 371 -4.01 -35.82 10.50
CA ARG A 371 -5.18 -35.08 10.01
C ARG A 371 -4.90 -34.31 8.73
N LEU A 372 -5.97 -34.07 7.96
CA LEU A 372 -5.99 -33.14 6.84
C LEU A 372 -6.75 -31.89 7.29
N GLU A 373 -6.13 -30.73 7.12
CA GLU A 373 -6.78 -29.44 7.35
C GLU A 373 -7.18 -28.81 6.01
N LEU A 374 -8.43 -28.36 5.93
CA LEU A 374 -8.98 -27.63 4.79
C LEU A 374 -9.49 -26.28 5.30
N HIS A 375 -9.03 -25.21 4.65
CA HIS A 375 -9.53 -23.86 4.84
C HIS A 375 -10.36 -23.49 3.61
N VAL A 376 -11.64 -23.20 3.80
CA VAL A 376 -12.54 -22.94 2.70
C VAL A 376 -13.45 -21.76 2.98
N VAL A 377 -13.53 -20.84 2.02
CA VAL A 377 -14.41 -19.68 2.11
C VAL A 377 -15.86 -20.11 1.84
N ARG A 378 -16.79 -19.66 2.68
CA ARG A 378 -18.23 -19.94 2.58
C ARG A 378 -18.93 -19.03 1.55
N ASP A 379 -18.44 -19.07 0.32
CA ASP A 379 -19.02 -18.40 -0.85
C ASP A 379 -19.84 -19.39 -1.71
N HIS A 380 -20.20 -19.01 -2.94
CA HIS A 380 -20.94 -19.86 -3.88
C HIS A 380 -20.25 -21.18 -4.30
N LEU A 381 -18.93 -21.30 -4.18
CA LEU A 381 -18.18 -22.51 -4.52
C LEU A 381 -17.91 -23.39 -3.30
N TYR A 382 -18.35 -22.97 -2.11
CA TYR A 382 -18.15 -23.69 -0.87
C TYR A 382 -18.49 -25.18 -0.98
N GLU A 383 -19.69 -25.51 -1.48
CA GLU A 383 -20.12 -26.89 -1.66
C GLU A 383 -19.27 -27.66 -2.67
N GLN A 384 -18.88 -27.01 -3.77
CA GLN A 384 -18.01 -27.62 -4.79
C GLN A 384 -16.63 -27.95 -4.21
N ARG A 385 -16.08 -27.08 -3.36
CA ARG A 385 -14.77 -27.29 -2.70
C ARG A 385 -14.83 -28.45 -1.70
N LEU A 386 -15.90 -28.54 -0.90
CA LEU A 386 -16.12 -29.67 0.00
C LEU A 386 -16.26 -30.99 -0.76
N GLN A 387 -17.05 -30.98 -1.84
CA GLN A 387 -17.22 -32.15 -2.70
C GLN A 387 -15.89 -32.59 -3.34
N ALA A 388 -15.05 -31.67 -3.80
CA ALA A 388 -13.76 -32.01 -4.40
C ALA A 388 -12.83 -32.74 -3.41
N VAL A 389 -12.82 -32.34 -2.14
CA VAL A 389 -12.04 -33.04 -1.09
C VAL A 389 -12.58 -34.45 -0.86
N GLN A 390 -13.91 -34.62 -0.81
CA GLN A 390 -14.53 -35.93 -0.64
C GLN A 390 -14.27 -36.86 -1.83
N GLU A 391 -14.36 -36.35 -3.06
CA GLU A 391 -14.09 -37.11 -4.29
C GLU A 391 -12.64 -37.60 -4.38
N ILE A 392 -11.68 -36.75 -4.02
CA ILE A 392 -10.24 -37.04 -4.20
C ILE A 392 -9.67 -37.82 -3.02
N ALA A 393 -10.03 -37.44 -1.79
CA ALA A 393 -9.40 -37.94 -0.57
C ALA A 393 -10.34 -38.71 0.36
N GLY A 394 -11.67 -38.65 0.16
CA GLY A 394 -12.67 -39.11 1.13
C GLY A 394 -12.57 -40.58 1.53
N GLU A 395 -12.06 -41.47 0.66
CA GLU A 395 -11.81 -42.88 1.01
C GLU A 395 -10.90 -43.02 2.24
N TRP A 396 -9.89 -42.16 2.34
CA TRP A 396 -8.85 -42.17 3.37
C TRP A 396 -9.13 -41.22 4.53
N LEU A 397 -10.22 -40.47 4.48
CA LEU A 397 -10.64 -39.54 5.52
C LEU A 397 -11.78 -40.12 6.36
N GLU A 398 -11.78 -39.82 7.65
CA GLU A 398 -12.95 -40.02 8.51
C GLU A 398 -13.87 -38.79 8.44
N GLU A 399 -15.03 -38.90 9.10
CA GLU A 399 -15.94 -37.78 9.24
C GLU A 399 -15.21 -36.61 9.93
N PRO A 400 -15.26 -35.38 9.38
CA PRO A 400 -14.55 -34.26 9.97
C PRO A 400 -15.12 -33.93 11.34
N ALA A 401 -14.28 -33.36 12.20
CA ALA A 401 -14.79 -32.65 13.38
C ALA A 401 -15.73 -31.52 12.96
N GLU A 402 -16.57 -31.04 13.89
CA GLU A 402 -17.45 -29.90 13.64
C GLU A 402 -16.61 -28.72 13.12
N PRO A 403 -16.93 -28.17 11.93
CA PRO A 403 -16.12 -27.14 11.32
C PRO A 403 -16.24 -25.85 12.13
N VAL A 404 -15.12 -25.16 12.30
CA VAL A 404 -15.07 -23.90 13.04
C VAL A 404 -14.83 -22.74 12.09
N VAL A 405 -15.38 -21.57 12.40
CA VAL A 405 -15.02 -20.32 11.72
C VAL A 405 -13.61 -19.95 12.19
N ALA A 406 -12.63 -20.06 11.29
CA ALA A 406 -11.24 -19.77 11.58
C ALA A 406 -10.89 -18.29 11.32
N ALA A 407 -11.53 -17.69 10.33
CA ALA A 407 -11.35 -16.29 9.95
C ALA A 407 -12.57 -15.79 9.17
N GLN A 408 -12.55 -14.52 8.79
CA GLN A 408 -13.46 -13.94 7.81
C GLN A 408 -12.66 -13.19 6.75
N VAL A 409 -13.11 -13.28 5.49
CA VAL A 409 -12.51 -12.57 4.36
C VAL A 409 -13.53 -11.68 3.68
N LYS A 410 -13.08 -10.56 3.10
CA LYS A 410 -13.93 -9.65 2.32
C LYS A 410 -14.40 -10.33 1.04
N ALA A 411 -15.64 -10.07 0.64
CA ALA A 411 -16.24 -10.65 -0.57
C ALA A 411 -15.48 -10.28 -1.85
N SER A 412 -14.96 -9.04 -1.93
CA SER A 412 -14.10 -8.59 -3.02
C SER A 412 -12.90 -9.51 -3.24
N LEU A 413 -12.20 -9.87 -2.16
CA LEU A 413 -11.04 -10.77 -2.19
C LEU A 413 -11.41 -12.24 -2.48
N SER A 414 -12.57 -12.70 -1.99
CA SER A 414 -13.02 -14.10 -2.18
C SER A 414 -13.34 -14.42 -3.64
N SER A 415 -13.85 -13.45 -4.40
CA SER A 415 -14.26 -13.64 -5.78
C SER A 415 -13.10 -13.72 -6.78
N MET A 416 -11.87 -13.36 -6.37
CA MET A 416 -10.72 -13.18 -7.26
C MET A 416 -9.61 -14.23 -7.06
N TYR A 417 -9.78 -15.21 -6.17
CA TYR A 417 -8.75 -16.21 -5.89
C TYR A 417 -8.98 -17.54 -6.62
N PHE A 418 -8.86 -17.51 -7.95
CA PHE A 418 -8.90 -18.71 -8.80
C PHE A 418 -7.64 -18.82 -9.66
N PRO A 419 -6.46 -19.04 -9.07
CA PRO A 419 -5.25 -19.15 -9.86
C PRO A 419 -5.39 -20.35 -10.82
N PRO A 420 -5.24 -20.13 -12.14
CA PRO A 420 -5.24 -21.22 -13.09
C PRO A 420 -3.94 -22.01 -12.95
N HIS A 421 -3.99 -23.31 -13.23
CA HIS A 421 -2.80 -24.08 -13.52
C HIS A 421 -2.43 -23.89 -14.99
N ILE A 422 -1.42 -23.07 -15.25
CA ILE A 422 -0.81 -22.93 -16.56
C ILE A 422 0.35 -23.95 -16.65
N PRO A 423 0.35 -24.87 -17.63
CA PRO A 423 1.41 -25.87 -17.73
C PRO A 423 2.79 -25.22 -17.90
N PRO A 424 3.77 -25.51 -17.01
CA PRO A 424 5.09 -24.86 -17.06
C PRO A 424 5.94 -25.33 -18.25
N THR A 425 5.47 -26.33 -18.99
CA THR A 425 6.12 -26.86 -20.20
C THR A 425 5.83 -26.03 -21.45
N LEU A 426 4.85 -25.11 -21.40
CA LEU A 426 4.56 -24.24 -22.53
C LEU A 426 5.65 -23.17 -22.69
N PRO A 427 5.91 -22.69 -23.92
CA PRO A 427 6.71 -21.49 -24.13
C PRO A 427 6.15 -20.30 -23.32
N GLU A 428 7.02 -19.44 -22.79
CA GLU A 428 6.64 -18.31 -21.94
C GLU A 428 5.59 -17.40 -22.59
N GLU A 429 5.75 -17.08 -23.88
CA GLU A 429 4.78 -16.30 -24.66
C GLU A 429 3.37 -16.91 -24.62
N GLN A 430 3.26 -18.23 -24.76
CA GLN A 430 1.97 -18.93 -24.68
C GLN A 430 1.42 -18.95 -23.25
N GLN A 431 2.29 -19.03 -22.24
CA GLN A 431 1.85 -18.94 -20.84
C GLN A 431 1.26 -17.56 -20.54
N MET A 432 1.89 -16.50 -21.03
CA MET A 432 1.43 -15.13 -20.90
C MET A 432 0.09 -14.93 -21.61
N ASP A 433 -0.04 -15.36 -22.87
CA ASP A 433 -1.31 -15.28 -23.61
C ASP A 433 -2.45 -16.01 -22.89
N LEU A 434 -2.17 -17.21 -22.35
CA LEU A 434 -3.16 -17.97 -21.59
C LEU A 434 -3.55 -17.32 -20.26
N ALA A 435 -2.59 -16.69 -19.57
CA ALA A 435 -2.87 -15.93 -18.36
C ALA A 435 -3.82 -14.76 -18.66
N ARG A 436 -3.56 -14.02 -19.75
CA ARG A 436 -4.41 -12.90 -20.21
C ARG A 436 -5.81 -13.37 -20.60
N ASP A 437 -5.90 -14.45 -21.37
CA ASP A 437 -7.20 -15.02 -21.77
C ASP A 437 -7.99 -15.54 -20.55
N TYR A 438 -7.31 -16.06 -19.54
CA TYR A 438 -7.93 -16.51 -18.31
C TYR A 438 -8.39 -15.35 -17.42
N GLU A 439 -7.59 -14.30 -17.29
CA GLU A 439 -7.98 -13.06 -16.59
C GLU A 439 -9.22 -12.45 -17.24
N ARG A 440 -9.25 -12.39 -18.57
CA ARG A 440 -10.45 -12.00 -19.31
C ARG A 440 -11.65 -12.88 -18.93
N ARG A 441 -11.49 -14.20 -18.92
CA ARG A 441 -12.57 -15.11 -18.48
C ARG A 441 -13.03 -14.82 -17.05
N LEU A 442 -12.12 -14.51 -16.13
CA LEU A 442 -12.44 -14.16 -14.75
C LEU A 442 -13.38 -12.95 -14.70
N TYR A 443 -13.14 -11.91 -15.50
CA TYR A 443 -13.98 -10.71 -15.47
C TYR A 443 -15.31 -10.89 -16.20
N PHE A 444 -15.28 -11.45 -17.41
CA PHE A 444 -16.43 -11.50 -18.30
C PHE A 444 -17.41 -12.65 -17.96
N ASP A 445 -16.90 -13.77 -17.44
CA ASP A 445 -17.74 -14.91 -17.09
C ASP A 445 -17.97 -15.00 -15.58
N LEU A 446 -16.92 -15.01 -14.77
CA LEU A 446 -17.05 -15.29 -13.33
C LEU A 446 -17.54 -14.07 -12.57
N TRP A 447 -16.83 -12.95 -12.65
CA TRP A 447 -17.17 -11.72 -11.94
C TRP A 447 -18.52 -11.16 -12.40
N ALA A 448 -18.77 -11.11 -13.72
CA ALA A 448 -19.99 -10.53 -14.28
C ALA A 448 -21.27 -11.29 -13.89
N ASN A 449 -21.16 -12.61 -13.67
CA ASN A 449 -22.28 -13.48 -13.33
C ASN A 449 -22.31 -13.87 -11.84
N TYR A 450 -21.47 -13.25 -10.99
CA TYR A 450 -21.46 -13.50 -9.56
C TYR A 450 -22.44 -12.58 -8.81
N PRO A 451 -23.43 -13.13 -8.08
CA PRO A 451 -24.31 -12.34 -7.23
C PRO A 451 -23.56 -11.65 -6.08
N ARG A 452 -23.82 -10.37 -5.82
CA ARG A 452 -23.14 -9.60 -4.76
C ARG A 452 -24.11 -8.81 -3.91
N ALA A 453 -23.83 -8.66 -2.61
CA ALA A 453 -24.61 -7.80 -1.73
C ALA A 453 -24.60 -6.35 -2.21
N LEU A 454 -23.48 -5.90 -2.78
CA LEU A 454 -23.33 -4.58 -3.42
C LEU A 454 -24.44 -4.28 -4.44
N PHE A 455 -24.94 -5.31 -5.13
CA PHE A 455 -25.99 -5.20 -6.14
C PHE A 455 -27.36 -5.70 -5.64
N GLY A 456 -27.54 -5.81 -4.32
CA GLY A 456 -28.75 -6.35 -3.70
C GLY A 456 -28.97 -7.84 -3.98
N GLY A 457 -27.90 -8.62 -4.12
CA GLY A 457 -27.94 -10.05 -4.44
C GLY A 457 -28.12 -10.34 -5.93
N LYS A 458 -28.08 -9.33 -6.81
CA LYS A 458 -28.02 -9.50 -8.27
C LYS A 458 -26.59 -9.72 -8.76
N THR A 459 -26.44 -10.30 -9.94
CA THR A 459 -25.18 -10.31 -10.69
C THR A 459 -24.88 -8.93 -11.29
N ALA A 460 -23.63 -8.65 -11.66
CA ALA A 460 -23.30 -7.40 -12.36
C ALA A 460 -24.09 -7.27 -13.68
N ARG A 461 -24.33 -8.39 -14.38
CA ARG A 461 -25.13 -8.42 -15.61
C ARG A 461 -26.59 -8.05 -15.40
N GLU A 462 -27.22 -8.56 -14.35
CA GLU A 462 -28.60 -8.20 -13.98
C GLU A 462 -28.68 -6.77 -13.43
N ALA A 463 -27.68 -6.33 -12.68
CA ALA A 463 -27.62 -4.99 -12.11
C ALA A 463 -27.37 -3.91 -13.17
N ALA A 464 -26.58 -4.20 -14.21
CA ALA A 464 -26.34 -3.28 -15.33
C ALA A 464 -27.62 -2.95 -16.11
N ALA A 465 -28.59 -3.88 -16.13
CA ALA A 465 -29.91 -3.66 -16.74
C ALA A 465 -30.85 -2.79 -15.90
N ASP A 466 -30.51 -2.52 -14.64
CA ASP A 466 -31.29 -1.69 -13.71
C ASP A 466 -30.67 -0.29 -13.59
N PRO A 467 -31.32 0.77 -14.11
CA PRO A 467 -30.77 2.13 -14.07
C PRO A 467 -30.36 2.62 -12.68
N SER A 468 -31.00 2.11 -11.61
CA SER A 468 -30.66 2.48 -10.24
C SER A 468 -29.35 1.87 -9.72
N LEU A 469 -28.89 0.79 -10.37
CA LEU A 469 -27.68 0.05 -9.99
C LEU A 469 -26.52 0.25 -10.98
N GLN A 470 -26.76 0.86 -12.14
CA GLN A 470 -25.73 1.08 -13.17
C GLN A 470 -24.47 1.77 -12.63
N ARG A 471 -24.63 2.80 -11.80
CA ARG A 471 -23.49 3.50 -11.20
C ARG A 471 -22.69 2.59 -10.27
N ALA A 472 -23.36 1.77 -9.47
CA ALA A 472 -22.70 0.81 -8.60
C ALA A 472 -21.90 -0.22 -9.41
N VAL A 473 -22.46 -0.72 -10.52
CA VAL A 473 -21.73 -1.62 -11.43
C VAL A 473 -20.53 -0.91 -12.08
N LEU A 474 -20.70 0.32 -12.56
CA LEU A 474 -19.62 1.12 -13.14
C LEU A 474 -18.50 1.41 -12.14
N GLY A 475 -18.84 1.71 -10.88
CA GLY A 475 -17.89 1.88 -9.78
C GLY A 475 -17.09 0.60 -9.54
N ALA A 476 -17.76 -0.55 -9.51
CA ALA A 476 -17.09 -1.83 -9.34
C ALA A 476 -16.18 -2.20 -10.54
N ILE A 477 -16.57 -1.87 -11.78
CA ILE A 477 -15.70 -2.03 -12.96
C ILE A 477 -14.49 -1.10 -12.85
N LEU A 478 -14.69 0.14 -12.38
CA LEU A 478 -13.59 1.08 -12.20
C LEU A 478 -12.59 0.59 -11.15
N LEU A 479 -13.04 -0.12 -10.10
CA LEU A 479 -12.14 -0.74 -9.14
C LEU A 479 -11.28 -1.85 -9.75
N LEU A 480 -11.85 -2.69 -10.64
CA LEU A 480 -11.07 -3.66 -11.42
C LEU A 480 -10.06 -2.95 -12.33
N GLU A 481 -10.51 -1.92 -13.04
CA GLU A 481 -9.63 -1.10 -13.88
C GLU A 481 -8.52 -0.44 -13.06
N SER A 482 -8.80 -0.06 -11.82
CA SER A 482 -7.87 0.63 -10.94
C SER A 482 -6.74 -0.27 -10.40
N GLU A 483 -6.78 -1.58 -10.63
CA GLU A 483 -5.68 -2.49 -10.33
C GLU A 483 -4.52 -2.23 -11.31
N SER A 484 -3.27 -2.24 -10.82
CA SER A 484 -2.10 -1.73 -11.57
C SER A 484 -1.67 -2.61 -12.74
N ASP A 485 -2.04 -3.90 -12.70
CA ASP A 485 -1.44 -4.94 -13.54
C ASP A 485 -2.44 -5.59 -14.50
N SER A 486 -3.73 -5.19 -14.48
CA SER A 486 -4.72 -5.78 -15.37
C SER A 486 -4.59 -5.22 -16.78
N GLU A 487 -4.44 -6.10 -17.77
CA GLU A 487 -4.44 -5.74 -19.18
C GLU A 487 -5.84 -5.82 -19.81
N VAL A 488 -6.87 -6.15 -19.02
CA VAL A 488 -8.23 -6.30 -19.53
C VAL A 488 -8.82 -4.94 -19.88
N ASP A 489 -9.33 -4.82 -21.11
CA ASP A 489 -10.07 -3.63 -21.54
C ASP A 489 -11.40 -3.50 -20.78
N ALA A 490 -11.43 -2.66 -19.76
CA ALA A 490 -12.63 -2.37 -18.98
C ALA A 490 -13.76 -1.76 -19.84
N ASN A 491 -13.45 -1.07 -20.94
CA ASN A 491 -14.48 -0.58 -21.88
C ASN A 491 -15.10 -1.70 -22.70
N GLU A 492 -14.40 -2.81 -22.92
CA GLU A 492 -14.99 -4.00 -23.50
C GLU A 492 -16.02 -4.65 -22.55
N LEU A 493 -15.69 -4.74 -21.27
CA LEU A 493 -16.63 -5.22 -20.25
C LEU A 493 -17.87 -4.31 -20.16
N ARG A 494 -17.67 -2.99 -20.17
CA ARG A 494 -18.78 -2.02 -20.20
C ARG A 494 -19.69 -2.23 -21.42
N ARG A 495 -19.12 -2.41 -22.61
CA ARG A 495 -19.88 -2.69 -23.85
C ARG A 495 -20.69 -3.97 -23.75
N GLU A 496 -20.12 -5.05 -23.22
CA GLU A 496 -20.85 -6.32 -23.06
C GLU A 496 -22.04 -6.19 -22.10
N LEU A 497 -21.87 -5.42 -21.03
CA LEU A 497 -22.91 -5.16 -20.03
C LEU A 497 -23.91 -4.07 -20.47
N ASN A 498 -23.76 -3.50 -21.68
CA ASN A 498 -24.54 -2.36 -22.19
C ASN A 498 -24.48 -1.11 -21.30
N LEU A 499 -23.29 -0.85 -20.74
CA LEU A 499 -22.99 0.32 -19.92
C LEU A 499 -22.19 1.38 -20.72
N PRO A 500 -22.24 2.67 -20.32
CA PRO A 500 -21.41 3.71 -20.91
C PRO A 500 -19.91 3.39 -20.81
N THR A 501 -19.16 3.68 -21.87
CA THR A 501 -17.69 3.60 -21.92
C THR A 501 -17.05 4.88 -21.38
N ARG A 502 -15.83 4.76 -20.88
CA ARG A 502 -14.99 5.92 -20.58
C ARG A 502 -14.32 6.37 -21.88
N GLU A 503 -14.54 7.63 -22.25
CA GLU A 503 -13.97 8.19 -23.47
C GLU A 503 -12.56 8.73 -23.19
N PRO A 504 -11.67 8.76 -24.20
CA PRO A 504 -10.37 9.39 -24.05
C PRO A 504 -10.52 10.84 -23.60
N PHE A 505 -9.72 11.25 -22.62
CA PHE A 505 -9.76 12.55 -21.99
C PHE A 505 -9.46 13.65 -23.00
N ASP A 506 -10.39 14.60 -23.15
CA ASP A 506 -10.23 15.76 -24.03
C ASP A 506 -9.34 16.81 -23.34
N TRP A 507 -8.15 17.01 -23.90
CA TRP A 507 -7.16 17.94 -23.35
C TRP A 507 -7.50 19.39 -23.68
N ASP A 508 -7.42 20.27 -22.69
CA ASP A 508 -7.42 21.72 -22.86
C ASP A 508 -6.09 22.28 -22.34
N ALA A 509 -5.41 23.10 -23.16
CA ALA A 509 -4.11 23.69 -22.82
C ALA A 509 -4.14 24.66 -21.62
N SER A 510 -5.33 25.07 -21.16
CA SER A 510 -5.51 25.84 -19.93
C SER A 510 -5.64 24.98 -18.66
N MET A 511 -5.74 23.65 -18.80
CA MET A 511 -5.84 22.75 -17.67
C MET A 511 -4.54 22.65 -16.90
N ASP A 512 -4.66 22.62 -15.58
CA ASP A 512 -3.55 22.28 -14.71
C ASP A 512 -3.39 20.76 -14.61
N THR A 513 -2.23 20.25 -15.02
CA THR A 513 -1.82 18.83 -14.88
C THR A 513 -1.97 18.29 -13.45
N SER A 514 -1.89 19.15 -12.44
CA SER A 514 -2.05 18.77 -11.03
C SER A 514 -3.46 18.24 -10.73
N LEU A 515 -4.47 18.69 -11.50
CA LEU A 515 -5.87 18.35 -11.32
C LEU A 515 -6.29 17.07 -12.06
N ILE A 516 -5.44 16.55 -12.96
CA ILE A 516 -5.73 15.32 -13.71
C ILE A 516 -5.56 14.11 -12.78
N ARG A 517 -6.64 13.39 -12.49
CA ARG A 517 -6.64 12.31 -11.49
C ARG A 517 -5.84 11.10 -11.97
N PRO A 518 -5.23 10.30 -11.08
CA PRO A 518 -4.42 9.15 -11.47
C PRO A 518 -5.15 8.19 -12.43
N ILE A 519 -6.40 7.85 -12.14
CA ILE A 519 -7.21 6.94 -12.97
C ILE A 519 -7.62 7.54 -14.34
N GLN A 520 -7.44 8.85 -14.54
CA GLN A 520 -7.69 9.53 -15.81
C GLN A 520 -6.44 9.57 -16.70
N LEU A 521 -5.24 9.39 -16.14
CA LEU A 521 -3.97 9.44 -16.88
C LEU A 521 -3.93 8.45 -18.03
N ARG A 522 -4.55 7.27 -17.84
CA ARG A 522 -4.72 6.21 -18.85
C ARG A 522 -5.58 6.62 -20.05
N LEU A 523 -6.37 7.68 -19.93
CA LEU A 523 -7.30 8.14 -20.97
C LEU A 523 -6.76 9.35 -21.75
N VAL A 524 -5.66 9.96 -21.32
CA VAL A 524 -5.13 11.18 -21.94
C VAL A 524 -4.73 10.91 -23.39
N LYS A 525 -5.22 11.72 -24.33
CA LYS A 525 -4.78 11.68 -25.73
C LYS A 525 -3.37 12.27 -25.83
N THR A 526 -2.36 11.42 -25.99
CA THR A 526 -0.94 11.82 -25.84
C THR A 526 -0.41 12.76 -26.92
N ASP A 527 -1.17 12.99 -27.99
CA ASP A 527 -0.82 13.91 -29.08
C ASP A 527 -1.26 15.35 -28.81
N GLN A 528 -2.15 15.59 -27.83
CA GLN A 528 -2.74 16.89 -27.54
C GLN A 528 -1.94 17.76 -26.54
N PRO A 529 -1.44 17.23 -25.40
CA PRO A 529 -0.65 18.03 -24.47
C PRO A 529 0.66 18.53 -25.09
N SER A 530 1.19 19.63 -24.52
CA SER A 530 2.57 20.02 -24.82
C SER A 530 3.53 18.91 -24.36
N ILE A 531 4.74 18.85 -24.93
CA ILE A 531 5.74 17.87 -24.49
C ILE A 531 6.08 18.01 -23.00
N GLU A 532 5.98 19.23 -22.46
CA GLU A 532 6.22 19.50 -21.05
C GLU A 532 5.09 18.97 -20.17
N ASP A 533 3.83 19.20 -20.55
CA ASP A 533 2.66 18.69 -19.84
C ASP A 533 2.58 17.17 -19.92
N LEU A 534 2.83 16.59 -21.09
CA LEU A 534 2.90 15.14 -21.26
C LEU A 534 3.98 14.53 -20.36
N GLY A 535 5.13 15.19 -20.24
CA GLY A 535 6.18 14.81 -19.31
C GLY A 535 5.75 14.87 -17.84
N ARG A 536 5.02 15.93 -17.43
CA ARG A 536 4.46 16.04 -16.07
C ARG A 536 3.46 14.94 -15.77
N LEU A 537 2.56 14.64 -16.70
CA LEU A 537 1.57 13.56 -16.57
C LEU A 537 2.25 12.19 -16.48
N PHE A 538 3.28 11.94 -17.29
CA PHE A 538 4.07 10.72 -17.24
C PHE A 538 4.76 10.52 -15.88
N VAL A 539 5.39 11.57 -15.35
CA VAL A 539 6.00 11.54 -14.01
C VAL A 539 4.95 11.30 -12.94
N LYS A 540 3.76 11.93 -13.06
CA LYS A 540 2.64 11.71 -12.14
C LYS A 540 2.22 10.23 -12.13
N ALA A 541 2.06 9.60 -13.28
CA ALA A 541 1.74 8.17 -13.37
C ALA A 541 2.79 7.30 -12.67
N ALA A 542 4.09 7.62 -12.85
CA ALA A 542 5.18 6.90 -12.19
C ALA A 542 5.21 7.11 -10.67
N MET A 543 4.84 8.31 -10.20
CA MET A 543 4.75 8.65 -8.77
C MET A 543 3.61 7.92 -8.07
N THR A 544 2.52 7.64 -8.78
CA THR A 544 1.33 6.94 -8.26
C THR A 544 1.36 5.42 -8.52
N GLY A 545 2.47 4.90 -9.05
CA GLY A 545 2.59 3.47 -9.39
C GLY A 545 1.58 2.99 -10.44
N ASP A 546 1.11 3.87 -11.33
CA ASP A 546 0.19 3.50 -12.40
C ASP A 546 0.96 2.94 -13.62
N GLY A 547 1.27 1.65 -13.61
CA GLY A 547 2.05 1.00 -14.68
C GLY A 547 1.44 1.19 -16.07
N VAL A 548 0.14 0.98 -16.21
CA VAL A 548 -0.60 1.19 -17.47
C VAL A 548 -0.54 2.65 -17.93
N GLY A 549 -0.71 3.61 -17.01
CA GLY A 549 -0.59 5.03 -17.30
C GLY A 549 0.83 5.43 -17.73
N VAL A 550 1.86 4.89 -17.06
CA VAL A 550 3.27 5.09 -17.43
C VAL A 550 3.53 4.56 -18.84
N GLU A 551 3.05 3.38 -19.16
CA GLU A 551 3.23 2.78 -20.49
C GLU A 551 2.55 3.62 -21.58
N HIS A 552 1.27 3.97 -21.38
CA HIS A 552 0.47 4.77 -22.30
C HIS A 552 1.11 6.14 -22.57
N LEU A 553 1.38 6.90 -21.51
CA LEU A 553 1.96 8.24 -21.61
C LEU A 553 3.40 8.21 -22.10
N GLY A 554 4.19 7.20 -21.69
CA GLY A 554 5.58 7.03 -22.09
C GLY A 554 5.72 6.67 -23.56
N LYS A 555 4.88 5.77 -24.07
CA LYS A 555 4.79 5.48 -25.53
C LYS A 555 4.42 6.75 -26.29
N GLY A 556 3.41 7.49 -25.83
CA GLY A 556 3.03 8.77 -26.40
C GLY A 556 4.18 9.79 -26.44
N TYR A 557 4.93 9.92 -25.34
CA TYR A 557 6.07 10.83 -25.23
C TYR A 557 7.19 10.46 -26.20
N LEU A 558 7.53 9.17 -26.29
CA LEU A 558 8.61 8.68 -27.16
C LEU A 558 8.29 8.79 -28.65
N LEU A 559 7.00 8.89 -29.03
CA LEU A 559 6.56 9.14 -30.40
C LEU A 559 6.72 10.61 -30.84
N ARG A 560 6.85 11.55 -29.90
CA ARG A 560 7.09 12.97 -30.22
C ARG A 560 8.49 13.15 -30.77
N GLU A 561 8.68 14.10 -31.69
CA GLU A 561 10.03 14.53 -32.10
C GLU A 561 10.67 15.46 -31.07
N GLU A 562 9.84 16.26 -30.40
CA GLU A 562 10.24 17.18 -29.32
C GLU A 562 10.76 16.40 -28.09
N GLU A 563 11.54 17.07 -27.26
CA GLU A 563 11.98 16.55 -25.96
C GLU A 563 11.81 17.65 -24.91
N SER A 564 11.26 17.29 -23.75
CA SER A 564 11.16 18.18 -22.60
C SER A 564 12.55 18.36 -21.96
N PRO A 565 13.00 19.61 -21.71
CA PRO A 565 14.25 19.86 -20.99
C PRO A 565 14.28 19.24 -19.58
N ASN A 566 13.11 19.07 -18.96
CA ASN A 566 12.97 18.56 -17.60
C ASN A 566 12.77 17.04 -17.56
N LEU A 567 12.61 16.38 -18.71
CA LEU A 567 12.41 14.93 -18.79
C LEU A 567 13.14 14.35 -20.01
N PRO A 568 14.48 14.14 -19.92
CA PRO A 568 15.23 13.52 -20.99
C PRO A 568 14.74 12.12 -21.32
N ARG A 569 14.78 11.71 -22.60
CA ARG A 569 14.33 10.38 -23.07
C ARG A 569 14.99 9.20 -22.35
N LEU A 570 16.23 9.37 -21.88
CA LEU A 570 16.90 8.35 -21.07
C LEU A 570 16.14 8.06 -19.77
N VAL A 571 15.54 9.09 -19.15
CA VAL A 571 14.74 8.92 -17.92
C VAL A 571 13.44 8.20 -18.24
N VAL A 572 12.81 8.54 -19.37
CA VAL A 572 11.60 7.86 -19.84
C VAL A 572 11.87 6.38 -20.10
N HIS A 573 12.94 6.04 -20.81
CA HIS A 573 13.33 4.65 -21.04
C HIS A 573 13.65 3.90 -19.75
N ARG A 574 14.22 4.56 -18.74
CA ARG A 574 14.48 3.94 -17.44
C ARG A 574 13.18 3.54 -16.75
N ILE A 575 12.24 4.47 -16.66
CA ILE A 575 10.95 4.24 -16.00
C ILE A 575 10.13 3.20 -16.78
N MET A 576 10.08 3.30 -18.11
CA MET A 576 9.41 2.30 -18.98
C MET A 576 9.96 0.89 -18.75
N SER A 577 11.29 0.72 -18.60
CA SER A 577 11.88 -0.60 -18.36
C SER A 577 11.43 -1.29 -17.07
N GLN A 578 10.87 -0.54 -16.12
CA GLN A 578 10.36 -1.09 -14.86
C GLN A 578 8.95 -1.66 -15.01
N VAL A 579 8.11 -1.01 -15.83
CA VAL A 579 6.69 -1.33 -15.98
C VAL A 579 6.38 -2.17 -17.23
N SER A 580 7.22 -2.10 -18.27
CA SER A 580 6.97 -2.79 -19.53
C SER A 580 7.00 -4.32 -19.38
N PRO A 581 6.30 -5.06 -20.26
CA PRO A 581 6.43 -6.51 -20.37
C PRO A 581 7.89 -6.94 -20.57
N LEU A 582 8.25 -8.13 -20.08
CA LEU A 582 9.63 -8.62 -20.03
C LEU A 582 10.36 -8.51 -21.39
N ALA A 583 9.65 -8.82 -22.48
CA ALA A 583 10.17 -8.71 -23.85
C ALA A 583 10.59 -7.27 -24.25
N GLU A 584 9.84 -6.26 -23.80
CA GLU A 584 10.10 -4.84 -24.11
C GLU A 584 11.11 -4.20 -23.14
N LYS A 585 11.29 -4.75 -21.92
CA LYS A 585 12.24 -4.22 -20.92
C LYS A 585 13.65 -4.08 -21.48
N VAL A 586 14.15 -5.13 -22.15
CA VAL A 586 15.50 -5.14 -22.74
C VAL A 586 15.64 -4.06 -23.81
N GLU A 587 14.61 -3.84 -24.63
CA GLU A 587 14.63 -2.80 -25.67
C GLU A 587 14.77 -1.40 -25.05
N HIS A 588 13.97 -1.10 -24.02
CA HIS A 588 14.06 0.17 -23.31
C HIS A 588 15.41 0.37 -22.63
N LEU A 589 15.96 -0.66 -21.98
CA LEU A 589 17.28 -0.59 -21.35
C LEU A 589 18.39 -0.33 -22.38
N ARG A 590 18.34 -0.98 -23.54
CA ARG A 590 19.32 -0.77 -24.62
C ARG A 590 19.21 0.62 -25.23
N LYS A 591 18.00 1.10 -25.52
CA LYS A 591 17.78 2.46 -26.03
C LYS A 591 18.26 3.53 -25.03
N GLY A 592 17.92 3.36 -23.75
CA GLY A 592 18.38 4.26 -22.69
C GLY A 592 19.90 4.27 -22.53
N ARG A 593 20.54 3.09 -22.58
CA ARG A 593 21.99 2.94 -22.58
C ARG A 593 22.65 3.66 -23.75
N ASP A 594 22.14 3.50 -24.96
CA ASP A 594 22.72 4.10 -26.16
C ASP A 594 22.61 5.63 -26.12
N LEU A 595 21.50 6.17 -25.58
CA LEU A 595 21.33 7.61 -25.32
C LEU A 595 22.30 8.10 -24.24
N ALA A 596 22.45 7.36 -23.13
CA ALA A 596 23.39 7.71 -22.06
C ALA A 596 24.83 7.72 -22.58
N ALA A 597 25.22 6.74 -23.40
CA ALA A 597 26.52 6.69 -24.04
C ALA A 597 26.75 7.88 -24.98
N ALA A 598 25.75 8.24 -25.79
CA ALA A 598 25.81 9.40 -26.68
C ALA A 598 25.94 10.73 -25.92
N ALA A 599 25.34 10.82 -24.73
CA ALA A 599 25.45 11.95 -23.82
C ALA A 599 26.72 11.95 -22.95
N GLY A 600 27.58 10.92 -23.07
CA GLY A 600 28.79 10.78 -22.25
C GLY A 600 28.51 10.46 -20.77
N GLN A 601 27.32 9.95 -20.45
CA GLN A 601 26.93 9.53 -19.10
C GLN A 601 27.43 8.10 -18.79
N PRO A 602 27.63 7.76 -17.51
CA PRO A 602 27.93 6.39 -17.08
C PRO A 602 26.85 5.39 -17.55
N ILE A 603 27.27 4.21 -18.02
CA ILE A 603 26.37 3.19 -18.57
C ILE A 603 26.31 1.90 -17.73
N GLY A 604 27.10 1.78 -16.68
CA GLY A 604 27.20 0.58 -15.85
C GLY A 604 25.86 0.18 -15.24
N SER A 605 25.04 1.15 -14.81
CA SER A 605 23.72 0.87 -14.22
C SER A 605 22.75 0.27 -15.24
N TRP A 606 22.76 0.76 -16.49
CA TRP A 606 21.98 0.18 -17.57
C TRP A 606 22.38 -1.27 -17.88
N LEU A 607 23.68 -1.57 -17.85
CA LEU A 607 24.18 -2.93 -18.07
C LEU A 607 23.79 -3.86 -16.91
N LEU A 608 23.82 -3.35 -15.67
CA LEU A 608 23.44 -4.12 -14.49
C LEU A 608 21.95 -4.47 -14.52
N ASP A 609 21.10 -3.50 -14.83
CA ASP A 609 19.65 -3.71 -14.95
C ASP A 609 19.32 -4.69 -16.09
N GLU A 610 20.02 -4.56 -17.24
CA GLU A 610 19.87 -5.52 -18.35
C GLU A 610 20.28 -6.93 -17.90
N ALA A 611 21.37 -7.07 -17.14
CA ALA A 611 21.82 -8.37 -16.63
C ALA A 611 20.76 -9.03 -15.71
N VAL A 612 20.07 -8.25 -14.87
CA VAL A 612 18.96 -8.75 -14.04
C VAL A 612 17.83 -9.27 -14.91
N VAL A 613 17.46 -8.53 -15.96
CA VAL A 613 16.40 -8.94 -16.89
C VAL A 613 16.79 -10.19 -17.68
N GLN A 614 18.06 -10.34 -18.09
CA GLN A 614 18.51 -11.55 -18.79
C GLN A 614 18.44 -12.81 -17.94
N ILE A 615 18.63 -12.70 -16.61
CA ILE A 615 18.41 -13.82 -15.68
C ILE A 615 16.94 -14.24 -15.71
N GLN A 616 16.02 -13.27 -15.71
CA GLN A 616 14.57 -13.54 -15.77
C GLN A 616 14.19 -14.23 -17.08
N LEU A 617 14.79 -13.81 -18.20
CA LEU A 617 14.63 -14.44 -19.52
C LEU A 617 15.34 -15.80 -19.68
N GLY A 618 16.14 -16.22 -18.69
CA GLY A 618 16.93 -17.45 -18.78
C GLY A 618 18.11 -17.40 -19.75
N ASP A 619 18.49 -16.23 -20.26
CA ASP A 619 19.64 -16.05 -21.16
C ASP A 619 20.94 -15.91 -20.36
N GLY A 620 21.45 -17.06 -19.92
CA GLY A 620 22.69 -17.13 -19.13
C GLY A 620 23.95 -16.68 -19.88
N ASP A 621 23.97 -16.79 -21.22
CA ASP A 621 25.11 -16.40 -22.04
C ASP A 621 25.18 -14.87 -22.13
N GLU A 622 24.04 -14.21 -22.38
CA GLU A 622 23.96 -12.75 -22.41
C GLU A 622 24.18 -12.14 -21.02
N PHE A 623 23.61 -12.74 -19.97
CA PHE A 623 23.89 -12.35 -18.59
C PHE A 623 25.40 -12.34 -18.30
N LYS A 624 26.10 -13.42 -18.62
CA LYS A 624 27.55 -13.53 -18.42
C LYS A 624 28.31 -12.48 -19.22
N ARG A 625 27.93 -12.25 -20.48
CA ARG A 625 28.54 -11.24 -21.34
C ARG A 625 28.42 -9.83 -20.75
N LEU A 626 27.25 -9.48 -20.23
CA LEU A 626 26.99 -8.19 -19.58
C LEU A 626 27.80 -8.05 -18.29
N LEU A 627 27.81 -9.08 -17.45
CA LEU A 627 28.57 -9.08 -16.21
C LEU A 627 30.08 -8.93 -16.44
N ASP A 628 30.64 -9.65 -17.41
CA ASP A 628 32.06 -9.53 -17.79
C ASP A 628 32.38 -8.10 -18.25
N ALA A 629 31.48 -7.45 -18.99
CA ALA A 629 31.64 -6.06 -19.40
C ALA A 629 31.61 -5.09 -18.22
N ILE A 630 30.69 -5.28 -17.26
CA ILE A 630 30.58 -4.48 -16.03
C ILE A 630 31.86 -4.58 -15.21
N VAL A 631 32.32 -5.80 -14.93
CA VAL A 631 33.53 -6.03 -14.11
C VAL A 631 34.77 -5.44 -14.79
N ALA A 632 34.88 -5.57 -16.11
CA ALA A 632 36.05 -5.10 -16.83
C ALA A 632 36.16 -3.57 -16.93
N ARG A 633 35.03 -2.84 -16.96
CA ARG A 633 35.03 -1.41 -17.36
C ARG A 633 34.21 -0.47 -16.49
N HIS A 634 33.21 -0.97 -15.76
CA HIS A 634 32.20 -0.14 -15.10
C HIS A 634 32.14 -0.31 -13.58
N LEU A 635 32.94 -1.21 -12.99
CA LEU A 635 32.93 -1.49 -11.55
C LEU A 635 33.30 -0.28 -10.65
N ASN A 636 33.97 0.72 -11.22
CA ASN A 636 34.34 1.95 -10.49
C ASN A 636 33.30 3.06 -10.65
N GLU A 637 32.24 2.83 -11.43
CA GLU A 637 31.11 3.77 -11.48
C GLU A 637 30.33 3.73 -10.16
N PRO A 638 29.71 4.84 -9.73
CA PRO A 638 28.98 4.90 -8.47
C PRO A 638 27.90 3.82 -8.34
N GLY A 639 27.88 3.09 -7.23
CA GLY A 639 26.86 2.09 -6.90
C GLY A 639 26.95 0.76 -7.65
N ILE A 640 27.80 0.63 -8.68
CA ILE A 640 27.87 -0.58 -9.50
C ILE A 640 28.52 -1.74 -8.76
N ARG A 641 29.53 -1.48 -7.94
CA ARG A 641 30.19 -2.54 -7.15
C ARG A 641 29.24 -3.14 -6.14
N GLU A 642 28.49 -2.30 -5.43
CA GLU A 642 27.48 -2.69 -4.45
C GLU A 642 26.32 -3.44 -5.14
N GLY A 643 25.86 -2.94 -6.28
CA GLY A 643 24.82 -3.58 -7.09
C GLY A 643 25.22 -4.98 -7.58
N VAL A 644 26.44 -5.14 -8.10
CA VAL A 644 26.97 -6.46 -8.50
C VAL A 644 27.08 -7.39 -7.29
N ALA A 645 27.53 -6.90 -6.14
CA ALA A 645 27.61 -7.71 -4.91
C ALA A 645 26.22 -8.18 -4.45
N SER A 646 25.22 -7.30 -4.50
CA SER A 646 23.82 -7.64 -4.18
C SER A 646 23.24 -8.67 -5.15
N LEU A 647 23.50 -8.53 -6.46
CA LEU A 647 23.08 -9.50 -7.48
C LEU A 647 23.74 -10.86 -7.29
N MET A 648 25.03 -10.91 -6.95
CA MET A 648 25.72 -12.18 -6.65
C MET A 648 25.14 -12.87 -5.42
N GLN A 649 24.79 -12.08 -4.40
CA GLN A 649 24.16 -12.59 -3.19
C GLN A 649 22.77 -13.16 -3.46
N SER A 650 21.94 -12.49 -4.26
CA SER A 650 20.60 -13.00 -4.62
C SER A 650 20.66 -14.29 -5.44
N LEU A 651 21.73 -14.47 -6.22
CA LEU A 651 22.02 -15.71 -6.95
C LEU A 651 22.72 -16.80 -6.10
N GLY A 652 22.96 -16.56 -4.81
CA GLY A 652 23.53 -17.55 -3.89
C GLY A 652 25.05 -17.70 -3.94
N PHE A 653 25.77 -16.82 -4.64
CA PHE A 653 27.24 -16.81 -4.68
C PHE A 653 27.80 -16.01 -3.49
N THR A 654 27.93 -16.66 -2.33
CA THR A 654 28.64 -16.05 -1.18
C THR A 654 30.15 -16.28 -1.28
N GLY A 655 30.93 -15.20 -1.09
CA GLY A 655 32.38 -15.25 -1.07
C GLY A 655 32.91 -16.06 0.12
N GLY A 656 33.48 -17.23 -0.17
CA GLY A 656 34.53 -17.89 0.62
C GLY A 656 34.17 -18.38 2.03
N GLY A 657 33.63 -19.60 2.15
CA GLY A 657 33.56 -20.29 3.44
C GLY A 657 32.85 -21.66 3.46
N ARG A 658 33.57 -22.71 3.02
CA ARG A 658 33.27 -24.17 3.14
C ARG A 658 32.03 -24.74 2.39
N PRO A 659 32.20 -25.80 1.59
CA PRO A 659 31.08 -26.51 0.97
C PRO A 659 30.40 -27.42 2.02
N GLY A 660 29.11 -27.21 2.29
CA GLY A 660 28.36 -28.09 3.17
C GLY A 660 27.07 -27.55 3.82
N ALA A 661 26.63 -26.33 3.51
CA ALA A 661 25.30 -25.87 3.89
C ALA A 661 24.40 -25.85 2.65
N ALA A 662 23.27 -26.55 2.72
CA ALA A 662 22.18 -26.37 1.77
C ALA A 662 21.80 -24.87 1.70
N PRO A 663 21.37 -24.36 0.54
CA PRO A 663 20.97 -22.97 0.43
C PRO A 663 19.90 -22.69 1.50
N PRO A 664 19.99 -21.60 2.28
CA PRO A 664 18.78 -21.10 2.92
C PRO A 664 17.76 -20.91 1.80
N ALA A 665 16.53 -21.39 2.02
CA ALA A 665 15.41 -21.11 1.17
C ALA A 665 15.45 -19.62 0.82
N ALA A 666 15.21 -19.30 -0.45
CA ALA A 666 15.06 -17.92 -0.88
C ALA A 666 14.00 -17.29 0.03
N VAL A 667 14.45 -16.53 1.03
CA VAL A 667 13.62 -15.53 1.66
C VAL A 667 13.09 -14.75 0.48
N ALA A 668 11.78 -14.62 0.37
CA ALA A 668 11.18 -13.60 -0.49
C ALA A 668 11.77 -12.28 0.00
N GLY A 669 12.92 -11.93 -0.58
CA GLY A 669 13.56 -10.66 -0.36
C GLY A 669 12.54 -9.66 -0.81
N ASP A 670 12.13 -8.83 0.13
CA ASP A 670 11.37 -7.61 -0.10
C ASP A 670 11.72 -7.07 -1.50
N PRO A 671 10.78 -7.02 -2.47
CA PRO A 671 11.07 -6.54 -3.82
C PRO A 671 11.72 -5.14 -3.80
N ALA A 672 11.52 -4.41 -2.70
CA ALA A 672 12.15 -3.12 -2.39
C ALA A 672 13.69 -3.18 -2.24
N ALA A 673 14.28 -4.32 -1.88
CA ALA A 673 15.73 -4.42 -1.67
C ALA A 673 16.53 -4.47 -2.99
N ALA A 674 15.95 -5.01 -4.07
CA ALA A 674 16.53 -5.00 -5.41
C ALA A 674 16.20 -3.71 -6.18
N ASN A 675 15.13 -3.00 -5.77
CA ASN A 675 14.67 -1.73 -6.36
C ASN A 675 15.13 -0.50 -5.58
N LYS A 676 16.35 -0.50 -5.00
CA LYS A 676 16.94 0.74 -4.48
C LYS A 676 17.20 1.71 -5.64
N LEU A 677 16.20 2.56 -5.83
CA LEU A 677 16.12 3.70 -6.73
C LEU A 677 17.45 4.49 -6.70
N TRP A 678 18.25 4.38 -7.76
CA TRP A 678 19.30 5.36 -8.02
C TRP A 678 18.64 6.54 -8.75
N THR A 679 18.41 7.64 -8.03
CA THR A 679 18.05 8.93 -8.63
C THR A 679 19.32 9.75 -8.87
N PRO A 680 19.44 10.47 -10.00
CA PRO A 680 20.60 11.30 -10.32
C PRO A 680 20.94 12.40 -9.28
N ASP A 681 20.02 12.70 -8.35
CA ASP A 681 20.17 13.71 -7.28
C ASP A 681 20.55 13.13 -5.91
N ALA A 682 21.05 11.89 -5.82
CA ALA A 682 21.60 11.40 -4.56
C ALA A 682 22.80 12.28 -4.14
N PRO A 683 22.75 12.98 -2.98
CA PRO A 683 23.75 13.99 -2.65
C PRO A 683 25.12 13.35 -2.47
N GLU A 684 26.13 13.94 -3.14
CA GLU A 684 27.52 13.78 -2.75
C GLU A 684 27.69 14.16 -1.27
N GLU A 685 28.40 13.36 -0.49
CA GLU A 685 28.71 13.69 0.90
C GLU A 685 29.58 14.97 0.99
N SER A 686 28.89 16.09 1.26
CA SER A 686 29.28 17.32 1.98
C SER A 686 30.21 18.39 1.36
N ALA A 687 29.64 19.58 1.08
CA ALA A 687 29.87 20.90 1.73
C ALA A 687 28.95 22.00 1.11
N PRO A 688 28.71 23.17 1.74
CA PRO A 688 27.35 23.71 1.95
C PRO A 688 26.78 24.66 0.88
N SER A 689 25.44 24.75 0.93
CA SER A 689 24.54 25.80 0.45
C SER A 689 24.43 26.04 -1.07
N GLY A 690 23.34 25.51 -1.61
CA GLY A 690 22.68 26.01 -2.82
C GLY A 690 21.30 25.37 -2.88
N GLU A 691 20.25 26.12 -2.56
CA GLU A 691 18.86 25.66 -2.62
C GLU A 691 18.51 25.19 -4.04
N SER A 692 18.32 23.88 -4.23
CA SER A 692 17.58 23.32 -5.37
C SER A 692 16.15 23.03 -4.91
N LYS A 693 15.21 23.90 -5.31
CA LYS A 693 13.78 23.69 -5.07
C LYS A 693 13.30 22.57 -5.99
N LEU A 694 13.25 21.35 -5.46
CA LEU A 694 12.44 20.29 -6.03
C LEU A 694 10.98 20.72 -5.90
N TRP A 695 10.32 20.97 -7.02
CA TRP A 695 8.92 21.37 -7.04
C TRP A 695 8.04 20.17 -6.69
N VAL A 696 7.28 20.28 -5.60
CA VAL A 696 6.24 19.33 -5.19
C VAL A 696 4.89 19.99 -5.53
N PRO A 697 4.06 19.43 -6.42
CA PRO A 697 2.73 19.96 -6.68
C PRO A 697 1.86 19.91 -5.41
N GLY A 698 1.26 21.04 -5.02
CA GLY A 698 0.55 21.24 -3.74
C GLY A 698 1.07 22.41 -2.91
N MET A 699 2.09 23.14 -3.39
CA MET A 699 2.44 24.48 -2.92
C MET A 699 1.73 25.54 -3.77
N ASP A 700 0.40 25.60 -3.62
CA ASP A 700 -0.43 26.81 -3.45
C ASP A 700 -1.87 26.38 -3.13
#